data_AF-A0A1V0TYZ7-F1
#
_entry.id   AF-A0A1V0TYZ7-F1
#
_cell.length_a   1.000
_cell.length_b   1.000
_cell.length_c   1.000
_cell.angle_alpha   90.00
_cell.angle_beta   90.00
_cell.angle_gamma   90.00
#
_symmetry.space_group_name_H-M   'P 1'
#
loop_
_entity.id
_entity.type
_entity.pdbx_description
1 polymer ?
#
loop_
_entity_poly.entity_id
_entity_poly.type
_entity_poly.pdbx_seq_one_letter_code
_entity_poly.pdbx_strand_id
1 'polypeptide(L)'
;MTSERVPTVDHGALTLGRRLGQGGQGAVHEVTDRRINEADDGGWEVAYKEYNAAVLPQLDAAALAASVALPGELSAAEGRWLCEKTAWPAALVERQGSVSGFLMRRVPDRFLFTLQSLGGTTPGAPRLANLEYLLNSDDYVARIGLSVSERDRLLLLTDLAATLTRLHRIGITVGDLSPKNLLFTTGTPPECFLIDCDAMRLRGTGVLPQAETPDWQIPDGEEKATRASDVYKLALLAVRLFARDQTSRDPAALASVSPELSDLARAGLDPDPARRPSPAQWAEQLAAAATTASTAPAVATPANGGNGTPTPPRQRAGTPGPPGTPGGPGSAPAPNWSAAKALVAVAAVILVIIVAVIGGHSGGGSDQATGSSATPSVSQDDSGGQSPYDGSSGGSDSTPPDDPTPTDSPSDTSPSPTPDPVGDAVVGSCFDDRGTGSQSDLSPTSCTSGAFKVVQVNSATTDLNSCDGVTDSDRSVSSTAHDRVLCLSYLSPGGTAFHARSGDCVYGRGHDTWSEVSCQAGNFKVLATYRGTSDTSKCNSLTHYNESLHMPAGNYSGLDVLLCLSMNYPDDAGYATQRECLLKSGDGPKARFTNVGSCASSNVYVTGRTSTYDDAGFCNQDGWTTWENPDYPRLAYTVCWRPR
;
A
#
# COMPACT_ATOMS: atom_id res chain seq x y z
N MET A 1 -19.04 33.15 -19.75
CA MET A 1 -18.69 31.98 -20.59
C MET A 1 -19.97 31.19 -20.81
N THR A 2 -20.24 30.71 -22.02
CA THR A 2 -21.34 29.76 -22.26
C THR A 2 -20.96 28.43 -21.65
N SER A 3 -21.83 27.85 -20.82
CA SER A 3 -21.66 26.45 -20.39
C SER A 3 -21.75 25.58 -21.65
N GLU A 4 -20.63 24.93 -21.98
CA GLU A 4 -20.56 24.02 -23.10
C GLU A 4 -21.42 22.80 -22.77
N ARG A 5 -22.34 22.45 -23.68
CA ARG A 5 -23.37 21.46 -23.39
C ARG A 5 -22.73 20.08 -23.39
N VAL A 6 -22.84 19.37 -22.27
CA VAL A 6 -22.30 18.01 -22.08
C VAL A 6 -22.60 17.15 -23.33
N PRO A 7 -21.59 16.52 -23.96
CA PRO A 7 -21.80 15.68 -25.12
C PRO A 7 -22.82 14.56 -24.83
N THR A 8 -23.91 14.54 -25.60
CA THR A 8 -25.02 13.59 -25.47
C THR A 8 -25.43 13.07 -26.84
N VAL A 9 -25.71 11.77 -26.95
CA VAL A 9 -26.14 11.10 -28.18
C VAL A 9 -27.41 10.27 -27.88
N ASP A 10 -28.42 10.36 -28.74
CA ASP A 10 -29.58 9.46 -28.66
C ASP A 10 -29.18 8.05 -29.13
N HIS A 11 -29.55 7.03 -28.37
CA HIS A 11 -29.25 5.62 -28.66
C HIS A 11 -29.75 5.22 -30.06
N GLY A 12 -30.91 5.70 -30.50
CA GLY A 12 -31.47 5.40 -31.81
C GLY A 12 -30.63 5.92 -32.98
N ALA A 13 -29.67 6.81 -32.72
CA ALA A 13 -28.71 7.29 -33.70
C ALA A 13 -27.40 6.47 -33.74
N LEU A 14 -27.17 5.51 -32.84
CA LEU A 14 -25.94 4.70 -32.78
C LEU A 14 -26.05 3.42 -33.62
N THR A 15 -25.05 3.16 -34.46
CA THR A 15 -24.90 1.87 -35.14
C THR A 15 -24.06 0.93 -34.29
N LEU A 16 -24.73 0.05 -33.54
CA LEU A 16 -24.09 -0.92 -32.66
C LEU A 16 -23.58 -2.14 -33.45
N GLY A 17 -22.30 -2.47 -33.26
CA GLY A 17 -21.65 -3.68 -33.74
C GLY A 17 -21.80 -4.86 -32.77
N ARG A 18 -20.76 -5.70 -32.67
CA ARG A 18 -20.78 -6.85 -31.75
C ARG A 18 -20.75 -6.40 -30.29
N ARG A 19 -21.29 -7.23 -29.40
CA ARG A 19 -21.07 -7.08 -27.95
C ARG A 19 -19.63 -7.50 -27.62
N LEU A 20 -18.88 -6.59 -27.01
CA LEU A 20 -17.48 -6.74 -26.60
C LEU A 20 -17.36 -7.37 -25.21
N GLY A 21 -18.32 -7.11 -24.31
CA GLY A 21 -18.34 -7.66 -22.96
C GLY A 21 -19.71 -7.55 -22.27
N GLN A 22 -19.87 -8.22 -21.13
CA GLN A 22 -21.03 -8.11 -20.25
C GLN A 22 -20.60 -8.38 -18.79
N GLY A 23 -21.10 -7.58 -17.85
CA GLY A 23 -20.86 -7.70 -16.41
C GLY A 23 -22.10 -7.43 -15.57
N GLY A 24 -21.94 -7.34 -14.25
CA GLY A 24 -23.06 -7.16 -13.32
C GLY A 24 -23.81 -5.83 -13.49
N GLN A 25 -23.10 -4.77 -13.87
CA GLN A 25 -23.69 -3.43 -14.05
C GLN A 25 -24.20 -3.13 -15.46
N GLY A 26 -23.76 -3.86 -16.49
CA GLY A 26 -24.10 -3.54 -17.88
C GLY A 26 -23.47 -4.42 -18.95
N ALA A 27 -23.65 -4.02 -20.21
CA ALA A 27 -23.02 -4.61 -21.38
C ALA A 27 -22.15 -3.58 -22.12
N VAL A 28 -21.10 -4.03 -22.81
CA VAL A 28 -20.24 -3.18 -23.63
C VAL A 28 -20.38 -3.57 -25.08
N HIS A 29 -20.73 -2.61 -25.93
CA HIS A 29 -21.01 -2.78 -27.36
C HIS A 29 -20.01 -1.99 -28.21
N GLU A 30 -19.61 -2.57 -29.34
CA GLU A 30 -18.87 -1.86 -30.39
C GLU A 30 -19.78 -0.82 -31.05
N VAL A 31 -19.26 0.35 -31.43
CA VAL A 31 -20.00 1.38 -32.18
C VAL A 31 -19.23 1.64 -33.48
N THR A 32 -19.89 1.49 -34.63
CA THR A 32 -19.21 1.48 -35.94
C THR A 32 -19.34 2.79 -36.71
N ASP A 33 -20.14 3.74 -36.22
CA ASP A 33 -20.51 4.99 -36.92
C ASP A 33 -20.19 6.26 -36.10
N ARG A 34 -19.35 6.16 -35.07
CA ARG A 34 -18.88 7.30 -34.26
C ARG A 34 -17.40 7.17 -33.91
N ARG A 35 -16.75 8.31 -33.70
CA ARG A 35 -15.42 8.46 -33.11
C ARG A 35 -15.43 9.57 -32.07
N ILE A 36 -14.36 9.63 -31.27
CA ILE A 36 -14.06 10.74 -30.35
C ILE A 36 -12.67 11.30 -30.66
N ASN A 37 -12.40 12.52 -30.21
CA ASN A 37 -11.13 13.22 -30.45
C ASN A 37 -10.76 13.27 -31.95
N GLU A 38 -11.72 13.59 -32.83
CA GLU A 38 -11.53 13.58 -34.29
C GLU A 38 -10.45 14.54 -34.81
N ALA A 39 -10.02 15.50 -33.98
CA ALA A 39 -8.88 16.37 -34.23
C ALA A 39 -7.51 15.66 -34.12
N ASP A 40 -7.43 14.53 -33.42
CA ASP A 40 -6.22 13.70 -33.26
C ASP A 40 -6.26 12.51 -34.24
N ASP A 41 -5.35 12.49 -35.22
CA ASP A 41 -5.04 11.34 -36.09
C ASP A 41 -6.25 10.66 -36.79
N GLY A 42 -7.34 11.41 -37.00
CA GLY A 42 -8.58 10.92 -37.63
C GLY A 42 -9.60 10.33 -36.66
N GLY A 43 -9.42 10.53 -35.35
CA GLY A 43 -10.35 10.14 -34.30
C GLY A 43 -10.24 8.69 -33.85
N TRP A 44 -10.56 8.45 -32.58
CA TRP A 44 -10.50 7.14 -31.95
C TRP A 44 -11.87 6.48 -31.95
N GLU A 45 -11.88 5.16 -32.17
CA GLU A 45 -13.09 4.33 -32.11
C GLU A 45 -13.67 4.30 -30.69
N VAL A 46 -14.99 4.11 -30.59
CA VAL A 46 -15.70 4.07 -29.31
C VAL A 46 -16.44 2.76 -29.06
N ALA A 47 -16.64 2.49 -27.78
CA ALA A 47 -17.56 1.48 -27.28
C ALA A 47 -18.67 2.17 -26.47
N TYR A 48 -19.86 1.57 -26.49
CA TYR A 48 -21.02 1.98 -25.70
C TYR A 48 -21.13 1.05 -24.47
N LYS A 49 -21.03 1.59 -23.25
CA LYS A 49 -21.39 0.91 -22.00
C LYS A 49 -22.88 1.18 -21.75
N GLU A 50 -23.71 0.16 -21.93
CA GLU A 50 -25.15 0.19 -21.60
C GLU A 50 -25.37 -0.35 -20.19
N TYR A 51 -26.07 0.39 -19.33
CA TYR A 51 -26.40 -0.07 -17.98
C TYR A 51 -27.55 -1.08 -17.99
N ASN A 52 -27.46 -2.07 -17.11
CA ASN A 52 -28.55 -3.01 -16.85
C ASN A 52 -29.74 -2.27 -16.23
N ALA A 53 -30.97 -2.60 -16.65
CA ALA A 53 -32.19 -1.91 -16.21
C ALA A 53 -32.41 -1.88 -14.67
N ALA A 54 -31.86 -2.85 -13.94
CA ALA A 54 -31.90 -2.90 -12.47
C ALA A 54 -30.94 -1.90 -11.77
N VAL A 55 -30.01 -1.32 -12.52
CA VAL A 55 -28.98 -0.38 -12.04
C VAL A 55 -29.36 1.07 -12.33
N LEU A 56 -30.12 1.33 -13.40
CA LEU A 56 -30.62 2.67 -13.75
C LEU A 56 -31.30 3.44 -12.60
N PRO A 57 -32.08 2.83 -11.68
CA PRO A 57 -32.66 3.55 -10.54
C PRO A 57 -31.66 4.03 -9.48
N GLN A 58 -30.40 3.59 -9.56
CA GLN A 58 -29.29 3.96 -8.66
C GLN A 58 -28.25 4.86 -9.36
N LEU A 59 -28.46 5.20 -10.64
CA LEU A 59 -27.53 5.93 -11.47
C LEU A 59 -27.55 7.43 -11.16
N ASP A 60 -26.44 7.98 -10.68
CA ASP A 60 -26.25 9.43 -10.65
C ASP A 60 -25.86 9.93 -12.05
N ALA A 61 -26.87 10.32 -12.81
CA ALA A 61 -26.70 10.89 -14.14
C ALA A 61 -25.95 12.24 -14.13
N ALA A 62 -25.99 13.00 -13.02
CA ALA A 62 -25.24 14.26 -12.90
C ALA A 62 -23.75 14.00 -12.62
N ALA A 63 -23.43 12.99 -11.81
CA ALA A 63 -22.06 12.51 -11.64
C ALA A 63 -21.46 11.99 -12.96
N LEU A 64 -22.23 11.21 -13.73
CA LEU A 64 -21.78 10.72 -15.05
C LEU A 64 -21.61 11.88 -16.05
N ALA A 65 -22.50 12.87 -16.03
CA ALA A 65 -22.36 14.08 -16.84
C ALA A 65 -21.10 14.90 -16.48
N ALA A 66 -20.75 14.99 -15.19
CA ALA A 66 -19.52 15.62 -14.74
C ALA A 66 -18.26 14.86 -15.19
N SER A 67 -18.28 13.52 -15.15
CA SER A 67 -17.20 12.69 -15.71
C SER A 67 -17.06 12.90 -17.23
N VAL A 68 -18.16 12.95 -17.98
CA VAL A 68 -18.15 13.25 -19.43
C VAL A 68 -17.63 14.67 -19.74
N ALA A 69 -17.89 15.65 -18.87
CA ALA A 69 -17.40 17.02 -19.04
C ALA A 69 -15.91 17.19 -18.73
N LEU A 70 -15.34 16.38 -17.81
CA LEU A 70 -13.99 16.54 -17.28
C LEU A 70 -12.88 16.72 -18.33
N PRO A 71 -12.82 15.98 -19.46
CA PRO A 71 -11.76 16.16 -20.45
C PRO A 71 -11.72 17.57 -21.08
N GLY A 72 -12.84 18.31 -21.07
CA GLY A 72 -12.93 19.71 -21.50
C GLY A 72 -12.67 20.73 -20.39
N GLU A 73 -12.74 20.32 -19.12
CA GLU A 73 -12.29 21.15 -17.98
C GLU A 73 -10.76 21.13 -17.80
N LEU A 74 -10.11 20.06 -18.27
CA LEU A 74 -8.67 19.85 -18.18
C LEU A 74 -7.88 20.61 -19.25
N SER A 75 -6.58 20.76 -19.06
CA SER A 75 -5.70 21.17 -20.16
C SER A 75 -5.71 20.11 -21.27
N ALA A 76 -5.54 20.51 -22.54
CA ALA A 76 -5.61 19.57 -23.67
C ALA A 76 -4.65 18.37 -23.53
N ALA A 77 -3.45 18.59 -22.96
CA ALA A 77 -2.47 17.53 -22.68
C ALA A 77 -2.82 16.64 -21.46
N GLU A 78 -3.79 17.03 -20.64
CA GLU A 78 -4.36 16.21 -19.55
C GLU A 78 -5.63 15.48 -19.98
N GLY A 79 -6.54 16.14 -20.71
CA GLY A 79 -7.70 15.48 -21.33
C GLY A 79 -7.29 14.40 -22.33
N ARG A 80 -6.33 14.69 -23.21
CA ARG A 80 -5.77 13.70 -24.14
C ARG A 80 -5.11 12.53 -23.41
N TRP A 81 -4.26 12.80 -22.40
CA TRP A 81 -3.61 11.77 -21.60
C TRP A 81 -4.59 10.88 -20.85
N LEU A 82 -5.64 11.45 -20.23
CA LEU A 82 -6.65 10.72 -19.48
C LEU A 82 -7.32 9.67 -20.40
N CYS A 83 -7.69 10.09 -21.60
CA CYS A 83 -8.29 9.23 -22.61
C CYS A 83 -7.25 8.38 -23.41
N GLU A 84 -5.94 8.55 -23.19
CA GLU A 84 -4.88 7.65 -23.67
C GLU A 84 -4.54 6.53 -22.68
N LYS A 85 -4.72 6.77 -21.37
CA LYS A 85 -4.52 5.79 -20.29
C LYS A 85 -5.79 5.09 -19.81
N THR A 86 -6.98 5.56 -20.17
CA THR A 86 -8.25 5.05 -19.64
C THR A 86 -9.38 5.00 -20.68
N ALA A 87 -10.35 4.13 -20.47
CA ALA A 87 -11.65 4.13 -21.17
C ALA A 87 -12.61 5.15 -20.55
N TRP A 88 -12.19 6.42 -20.46
CA TRP A 88 -12.97 7.49 -19.83
C TRP A 88 -14.31 7.74 -20.54
N PRO A 89 -15.40 8.10 -19.82
CA PRO A 89 -16.64 8.57 -20.43
C PRO A 89 -16.42 9.81 -21.31
N ALA A 90 -16.91 9.76 -22.55
CA ALA A 90 -16.70 10.80 -23.56
C ALA A 90 -18.01 11.39 -24.12
N ALA A 91 -19.14 10.69 -23.99
CA ALA A 91 -20.48 11.24 -24.21
C ALA A 91 -21.53 10.44 -23.43
N LEU A 92 -22.59 11.11 -22.96
CA LEU A 92 -23.80 10.45 -22.46
C LEU A 92 -24.54 9.78 -23.62
N VAL A 93 -25.18 8.64 -23.37
CA VAL A 93 -26.12 8.00 -24.30
C VAL A 93 -27.49 7.96 -23.64
N GLU A 94 -28.46 8.60 -24.28
CA GLU A 94 -29.85 8.66 -23.83
C GLU A 94 -30.75 7.76 -24.65
N ARG A 95 -31.75 7.16 -23.99
CA ARG A 95 -32.86 6.45 -24.62
C ARG A 95 -34.15 7.15 -24.18
N GLN A 96 -34.87 7.76 -25.11
CA GLN A 96 -36.11 8.51 -24.83
C GLN A 96 -35.93 9.66 -23.81
N GLY A 97 -34.78 10.35 -23.85
CA GLY A 97 -34.47 11.46 -22.94
C GLY A 97 -34.12 11.04 -21.51
N SER A 98 -33.76 9.77 -21.29
CA SER A 98 -33.21 9.25 -20.03
C SER A 98 -31.86 8.60 -20.29
N VAL A 99 -30.86 8.85 -19.45
CA VAL A 99 -29.51 8.27 -19.62
C VAL A 99 -29.58 6.74 -19.49
N SER A 100 -29.14 6.05 -20.54
CA SER A 100 -29.05 4.57 -20.60
C SER A 100 -27.60 4.06 -20.49
N GLY A 101 -26.62 4.95 -20.64
CA GLY A 101 -25.20 4.59 -20.63
C GLY A 101 -24.31 5.72 -21.14
N PHE A 102 -23.11 5.37 -21.61
CA PHE A 102 -22.13 6.33 -22.14
C PHE A 102 -21.25 5.74 -23.25
N LEU A 103 -20.75 6.60 -24.13
CA LEU A 103 -19.65 6.30 -25.05
C LEU A 103 -18.31 6.50 -24.34
N MET A 104 -17.37 5.60 -24.60
CA MET A 104 -15.99 5.64 -24.11
C MET A 104 -15.03 5.16 -25.19
N ARG A 105 -13.72 5.42 -25.04
CA ARG A 105 -12.70 4.92 -25.97
C ARG A 105 -12.74 3.39 -26.07
N ARG A 106 -12.79 2.84 -27.30
CA ARG A 106 -12.59 1.40 -27.55
C ARG A 106 -11.17 1.02 -27.16
N VAL A 107 -10.98 -0.05 -26.40
CA VAL A 107 -9.65 -0.54 -25.98
C VAL A 107 -8.74 -0.66 -27.21
N PRO A 108 -7.57 0.02 -27.23
CA PRO A 108 -6.65 -0.06 -28.37
C PRO A 108 -6.08 -1.47 -28.56
N ASP A 109 -5.91 -1.90 -29.81
CA ASP A 109 -5.44 -3.25 -30.17
C ASP A 109 -4.08 -3.63 -29.54
N ARG A 110 -3.25 -2.67 -29.09
CA ARG A 110 -2.00 -2.94 -28.34
C ARG A 110 -2.21 -3.61 -26.98
N PHE A 111 -3.43 -3.58 -26.46
CA PHE A 111 -3.86 -4.28 -25.25
C PHE A 111 -4.62 -5.59 -25.55
N LEU A 112 -4.50 -6.10 -26.78
CA LEU A 112 -4.97 -7.43 -27.17
C LEU A 112 -3.79 -8.40 -27.32
N PHE A 113 -4.00 -9.66 -26.95
CA PHE A 113 -3.09 -10.76 -27.25
C PHE A 113 -3.84 -11.95 -27.85
N THR A 114 -3.13 -12.80 -28.58
CA THR A 114 -3.66 -14.04 -29.15
C THR A 114 -3.54 -15.15 -28.11
N LEU A 115 -4.64 -15.47 -27.43
CA LEU A 115 -4.67 -16.51 -26.40
C LEU A 115 -4.31 -17.87 -27.00
N GLN A 116 -3.19 -18.45 -26.60
CA GLN A 116 -2.78 -19.78 -27.05
C GLN A 116 -3.54 -20.87 -26.30
N SER A 117 -3.87 -21.96 -27.00
CA SER A 117 -4.58 -23.10 -26.42
C SER A 117 -3.61 -24.01 -25.68
N LEU A 118 -3.87 -24.26 -24.39
CA LEU A 118 -3.04 -25.09 -23.49
C LEU A 118 -2.93 -26.59 -23.89
N GLY A 119 -3.39 -26.96 -25.08
CA GLY A 119 -3.29 -28.31 -25.64
C GLY A 119 -3.79 -28.44 -27.09
N GLY A 120 -3.72 -27.39 -27.92
CA GLY A 120 -4.27 -27.40 -29.28
C GLY A 120 -3.41 -26.64 -30.30
N THR A 121 -3.39 -27.13 -31.55
CA THR A 121 -2.57 -26.61 -32.65
C THR A 121 -3.18 -25.42 -33.42
N THR A 122 -4.39 -25.00 -33.06
CA THR A 122 -5.09 -23.87 -33.70
C THR A 122 -4.75 -22.57 -32.96
N PRO A 123 -4.37 -21.47 -33.65
CA PRO A 123 -4.29 -20.15 -33.06
C PRO A 123 -5.64 -19.75 -32.43
N GLY A 124 -5.62 -19.30 -31.18
CA GLY A 124 -6.85 -18.88 -30.49
C GLY A 124 -7.35 -17.51 -30.93
N ALA A 125 -8.48 -17.10 -30.38
CA ALA A 125 -9.07 -15.80 -30.65
C ALA A 125 -8.38 -14.68 -29.83
N PRO A 126 -8.35 -13.43 -30.33
CA PRO A 126 -7.88 -12.28 -29.56
C PRO A 126 -8.60 -12.14 -28.20
N ARG A 127 -7.84 -11.73 -27.19
CA ARG A 127 -8.31 -11.43 -25.83
C ARG A 127 -7.71 -10.14 -25.32
N LEU A 128 -8.43 -9.45 -24.45
CA LEU A 128 -7.88 -8.35 -23.66
C LEU A 128 -6.74 -8.88 -22.79
N ALA A 129 -5.62 -8.18 -22.75
CA ALA A 129 -4.48 -8.49 -21.90
C ALA A 129 -4.75 -8.00 -20.46
N ASN A 130 -5.71 -8.62 -19.77
CA ASN A 130 -6.02 -8.34 -18.37
C ASN A 130 -4.84 -8.72 -17.46
N LEU A 131 -4.54 -7.88 -16.48
CA LEU A 131 -3.42 -8.09 -15.55
C LEU A 131 -3.61 -9.36 -14.69
N GLU A 132 -4.83 -9.88 -14.58
CA GLU A 132 -5.14 -11.15 -13.88
C GLU A 132 -4.42 -12.36 -14.49
N TYR A 133 -4.04 -12.30 -15.77
CA TYR A 133 -3.21 -13.35 -16.39
C TYR A 133 -1.80 -13.42 -15.80
N LEU A 134 -1.27 -12.29 -15.31
CA LEU A 134 0.09 -12.21 -14.76
C LEU A 134 0.19 -12.62 -13.29
N LEU A 135 -0.95 -12.75 -12.59
CA LEU A 135 -1.05 -13.24 -11.20
C LEU A 135 -1.07 -14.78 -11.14
N ASN A 136 -0.38 -15.44 -12.08
CA ASN A 136 -0.22 -16.88 -12.17
C ASN A 136 1.27 -17.19 -12.43
N SER A 137 1.66 -18.46 -12.29
CA SER A 137 3.02 -18.92 -12.58
C SER A 137 3.47 -18.56 -14.00
N ASP A 138 4.74 -18.23 -14.16
CA ASP A 138 5.26 -17.80 -15.47
C ASP A 138 5.16 -18.90 -16.55
N ASP A 139 5.13 -20.17 -16.14
CA ASP A 139 4.85 -21.30 -17.03
C ASP A 139 3.39 -21.31 -17.55
N TYR A 140 2.41 -20.83 -16.78
CA TYR A 140 1.07 -20.54 -17.30
C TYR A 140 1.10 -19.37 -18.28
N VAL A 141 1.72 -18.23 -17.89
CA VAL A 141 1.81 -17.00 -18.69
C VAL A 141 2.40 -17.28 -20.08
N ALA A 142 3.53 -18.01 -20.13
CA ALA A 142 4.19 -18.38 -21.38
C ALA A 142 3.31 -19.30 -22.25
N ARG A 143 2.63 -20.31 -21.67
CA ARG A 143 1.77 -21.24 -22.42
C ARG A 143 0.47 -20.63 -22.94
N ILE A 144 -0.01 -19.53 -22.35
CA ILE A 144 -1.14 -18.75 -22.92
C ILE A 144 -0.70 -17.76 -24.01
N GLY A 145 0.60 -17.67 -24.31
CA GLY A 145 1.15 -16.84 -25.38
C GLY A 145 1.60 -15.44 -24.96
N LEU A 146 1.75 -15.19 -23.67
CA LEU A 146 2.29 -13.93 -23.14
C LEU A 146 3.80 -14.06 -22.87
N SER A 147 4.56 -13.03 -23.25
CA SER A 147 6.00 -12.91 -22.96
C SER A 147 6.21 -11.70 -22.07
N VAL A 148 6.59 -11.94 -20.82
CA VAL A 148 6.75 -10.91 -19.78
C VAL A 148 7.99 -11.24 -18.95
N SER A 149 8.89 -10.27 -18.81
CA SER A 149 10.08 -10.33 -17.95
C SER A 149 9.79 -9.78 -16.54
N GLU A 150 10.74 -9.94 -15.64
CA GLU A 150 10.71 -9.32 -14.31
C GLU A 150 10.70 -7.79 -14.41
N ARG A 151 11.54 -7.23 -15.30
CA ARG A 151 11.58 -5.80 -15.60
C ARG A 151 10.23 -5.29 -16.12
N ASP A 152 9.55 -6.04 -16.97
CA ASP A 152 8.23 -5.64 -17.48
C ASP A 152 7.19 -5.56 -16.35
N ARG A 153 7.20 -6.51 -15.40
CA ARG A 153 6.32 -6.49 -14.23
C ARG A 153 6.55 -5.24 -13.36
N LEU A 154 7.80 -4.82 -13.17
CA LEU A 154 8.12 -3.57 -12.45
C LEU A 154 7.73 -2.32 -13.23
N LEU A 155 7.97 -2.27 -14.55
CA LEU A 155 7.60 -1.13 -15.39
C LEU A 155 6.09 -0.96 -15.51
N LEU A 156 5.31 -2.05 -15.56
CA LEU A 156 3.85 -2.00 -15.53
C LEU A 156 3.30 -1.44 -14.22
N LEU A 157 3.85 -1.85 -13.08
CA LEU A 157 3.49 -1.26 -11.78
C LEU A 157 3.95 0.21 -11.68
N THR A 158 5.11 0.55 -12.26
CA THR A 158 5.63 1.93 -12.30
C THR A 158 4.68 2.85 -13.06
N ASP A 159 4.24 2.45 -14.26
CA ASP A 159 3.30 3.20 -15.09
C ASP A 159 1.91 3.28 -14.42
N LEU A 160 1.45 2.23 -13.76
CA LEU A 160 0.21 2.25 -12.97
C LEU A 160 0.31 3.23 -11.79
N ALA A 161 1.40 3.20 -11.03
CA ALA A 161 1.63 4.07 -9.87
C ALA A 161 1.76 5.55 -10.28
N ALA A 162 2.45 5.83 -11.39
CA ALA A 162 2.49 7.16 -12.01
C ALA A 162 1.10 7.60 -12.53
N THR A 163 0.32 6.67 -13.10
CA THR A 163 -1.04 6.94 -13.56
C THR A 163 -1.97 7.28 -12.39
N LEU A 164 -1.95 6.49 -11.31
CA LEU A 164 -2.67 6.76 -10.06
C LEU A 164 -2.27 8.12 -9.46
N THR A 165 -0.97 8.44 -9.42
CA THR A 165 -0.49 9.76 -8.98
C THR A 165 -1.16 10.91 -9.75
N ARG A 166 -1.27 10.79 -11.08
CA ARG A 166 -1.85 11.84 -11.94
C ARG A 166 -3.39 11.85 -11.89
N LEU A 167 -4.06 10.69 -11.76
CA LEU A 167 -5.50 10.59 -11.50
C LEU A 167 -5.86 11.26 -10.16
N HIS A 168 -5.13 10.92 -9.09
CA HIS A 168 -5.31 11.48 -7.75
C HIS A 168 -5.13 13.00 -7.75
N ARG A 169 -4.19 13.54 -8.55
CA ARG A 169 -3.96 14.98 -8.73
C ARG A 169 -5.15 15.70 -9.35
N ILE A 170 -5.78 15.13 -10.39
CA ILE A 170 -6.97 15.71 -11.04
C ILE A 170 -8.28 15.39 -10.30
N GLY A 171 -8.19 14.74 -9.14
CA GLY A 171 -9.33 14.48 -8.25
C GLY A 171 -10.09 13.18 -8.55
N ILE A 172 -9.52 12.26 -9.34
CA ILE A 172 -10.07 10.93 -9.58
C ILE A 172 -9.49 9.94 -8.56
N THR A 173 -10.33 9.07 -7.99
CA THR A 173 -9.92 7.86 -7.25
C THR A 173 -10.58 6.64 -7.87
N VAL A 174 -9.84 5.55 -8.01
CA VAL A 174 -10.21 4.40 -8.85
C VAL A 174 -11.25 3.50 -8.18
N GLY A 175 -11.13 3.26 -6.87
CA GLY A 175 -12.09 2.44 -6.12
C GLY A 175 -11.91 0.95 -6.37
N ASP A 176 -12.40 0.45 -7.50
CA ASP A 176 -12.20 -0.96 -7.89
C ASP A 176 -10.91 -1.16 -8.71
N LEU A 177 -9.78 -0.78 -8.11
CA LEU A 177 -8.46 -1.07 -8.66
C LEU A 177 -8.19 -2.58 -8.55
N SER A 178 -8.55 -3.32 -9.59
CA SER A 178 -8.44 -4.77 -9.63
C SER A 178 -7.80 -5.24 -10.95
N PRO A 179 -7.19 -6.44 -11.00
CA PRO A 179 -6.47 -6.95 -12.16
C PRO A 179 -7.40 -7.30 -13.35
N LYS A 180 -8.72 -7.16 -13.18
CA LYS A 180 -9.74 -7.26 -14.23
C LYS A 180 -10.03 -5.90 -14.87
N ASN A 181 -9.96 -4.82 -14.09
CA ASN A 181 -10.13 -3.44 -14.57
C ASN A 181 -8.82 -2.83 -15.10
N LEU A 182 -7.73 -3.58 -15.03
CA LEU A 182 -6.41 -3.24 -15.55
C LEU A 182 -6.05 -4.09 -16.75
N LEU A 183 -5.74 -3.44 -17.87
CA LEU A 183 -5.12 -4.04 -19.05
C LEU A 183 -3.64 -3.65 -19.11
N PHE A 184 -2.80 -4.47 -19.71
CA PHE A 184 -1.37 -4.20 -19.87
C PHE A 184 -0.87 -4.45 -21.31
N THR A 185 0.27 -3.88 -21.65
CA THR A 185 1.03 -4.21 -22.86
C THR A 185 2.53 -4.22 -22.56
N THR A 186 3.28 -5.17 -23.12
CA THR A 186 4.75 -5.26 -23.04
C THR A 186 5.43 -4.72 -24.29
N GLY A 187 4.84 -3.69 -24.90
CA GLY A 187 5.53 -2.84 -25.87
C GLY A 187 6.65 -2.01 -25.21
N THR A 188 7.24 -1.07 -25.96
CA THR A 188 8.28 -0.17 -25.44
C THR A 188 7.76 1.28 -25.41
N PRO A 189 7.51 1.87 -24.22
CA PRO A 189 7.56 1.27 -22.89
C PRO A 189 6.37 0.33 -22.59
N PRO A 190 6.47 -0.54 -21.56
CA PRO A 190 5.31 -1.24 -21.04
C PRO A 190 4.32 -0.27 -20.42
N GLU A 191 3.03 -0.47 -20.66
CA GLU A 191 1.94 0.42 -20.20
C GLU A 191 0.76 -0.36 -19.64
N CYS A 192 0.10 0.21 -18.63
CA CYS A 192 -1.25 -0.13 -18.21
C CYS A 192 -2.31 0.76 -18.88
N PHE A 193 -3.54 0.24 -19.01
CA PHE A 193 -4.73 0.97 -19.44
C PHE A 193 -5.93 0.56 -18.58
N LEU A 194 -6.65 1.55 -18.01
CA LEU A 194 -7.76 1.31 -17.10
C LEU A 194 -9.10 1.24 -17.84
N ILE A 195 -9.96 0.29 -17.45
CA ILE A 195 -11.35 0.16 -17.91
C ILE A 195 -12.33 0.31 -16.73
N ASP A 196 -13.64 0.21 -17.00
CA ASP A 196 -14.73 0.39 -16.01
C ASP A 196 -14.64 1.73 -15.25
N CYS A 197 -14.30 2.80 -15.99
CA CYS A 197 -14.06 4.13 -15.44
C CYS A 197 -15.31 4.82 -14.84
N ASP A 198 -16.50 4.26 -15.06
CA ASP A 198 -17.74 4.64 -14.39
C ASP A 198 -17.86 4.12 -12.94
N ALA A 199 -17.04 3.15 -12.52
CA ALA A 199 -16.92 2.77 -11.10
C ALA A 199 -16.11 3.78 -10.28
N MET A 200 -15.26 4.58 -10.93
CA MET A 200 -14.37 5.55 -10.27
C MET A 200 -15.15 6.73 -9.66
N ARG A 201 -14.55 7.38 -8.65
CA ARG A 201 -15.06 8.64 -8.11
C ARG A 201 -14.33 9.82 -8.72
N LEU A 202 -15.08 10.85 -9.11
CA LEU A 202 -14.57 12.17 -9.48
C LEU A 202 -14.90 13.18 -8.37
N ARG A 203 -13.87 13.78 -7.77
CA ARG A 203 -13.98 14.80 -6.71
C ARG A 203 -14.80 14.31 -5.48
N GLY A 204 -14.76 12.99 -5.22
CA GLY A 204 -15.52 12.31 -4.17
C GLY A 204 -16.87 11.73 -4.61
N THR A 205 -17.41 12.17 -5.74
CA THR A 205 -18.70 11.70 -6.27
C THR A 205 -18.51 10.50 -7.20
N GLY A 206 -19.28 9.42 -7.02
CA GLY A 206 -19.30 8.25 -7.90
C GLY A 206 -20.62 8.15 -8.66
N VAL A 207 -20.59 7.52 -9.84
CA VAL A 207 -21.77 7.35 -10.71
C VAL A 207 -22.76 6.30 -10.15
N LEU A 208 -22.24 5.34 -9.38
CA LEU A 208 -22.97 4.26 -8.73
C LEU A 208 -22.42 4.00 -7.31
N PRO A 209 -23.17 3.30 -6.44
CA PRO A 209 -22.66 2.82 -5.15
C PRO A 209 -21.37 2.01 -5.30
N GLN A 210 -20.40 2.26 -4.42
CA GLN A 210 -19.04 1.74 -4.54
C GLN A 210 -18.96 0.22 -4.29
N ALA A 211 -18.76 -0.52 -5.38
CA ALA A 211 -18.48 -1.94 -5.39
C ALA A 211 -16.97 -2.23 -5.36
N GLU A 212 -16.61 -3.48 -5.10
CA GLU A 212 -15.23 -3.97 -5.17
C GLU A 212 -15.21 -5.38 -5.77
N THR A 213 -14.18 -5.69 -6.54
CA THR A 213 -13.87 -7.03 -7.00
C THR A 213 -13.65 -7.95 -5.79
N PRO A 214 -14.26 -9.16 -5.72
CA PRO A 214 -14.05 -10.10 -4.62
C PRO A 214 -12.58 -10.51 -4.46
N ASP A 215 -12.13 -10.57 -3.21
CA ASP A 215 -10.73 -10.72 -2.77
C ASP A 215 -9.81 -9.53 -3.15
N TRP A 216 -10.39 -8.37 -3.47
CA TRP A 216 -9.72 -7.07 -3.64
C TRP A 216 -10.33 -6.00 -2.75
N GLN A 217 -10.98 -6.40 -1.65
CA GLN A 217 -11.49 -5.48 -0.63
C GLN A 217 -10.38 -4.87 0.21
N ILE A 218 -10.56 -3.60 0.56
CA ILE A 218 -9.84 -2.91 1.64
C ILE A 218 -10.26 -3.44 3.03
N PRO A 219 -9.52 -3.10 4.12
CA PRO A 219 -9.93 -3.43 5.48
C PRO A 219 -11.35 -2.96 5.85
N ASP A 220 -12.06 -3.76 6.65
CA ASP A 220 -13.43 -3.47 7.07
C ASP A 220 -13.52 -2.14 7.84
N GLY A 221 -14.49 -1.30 7.45
CA GLY A 221 -14.72 0.03 8.03
C GLY A 221 -14.02 1.18 7.31
N GLU A 222 -13.11 0.92 6.37
CA GLU A 222 -12.49 1.95 5.54
C GLU A 222 -13.45 2.49 4.46
N GLU A 223 -13.32 3.78 4.11
CA GLU A 223 -14.05 4.35 2.96
C GLU A 223 -13.43 3.94 1.61
N LYS A 224 -14.27 3.36 0.76
CA LYS A 224 -13.95 2.91 -0.60
C LYS A 224 -13.76 4.08 -1.57
N ALA A 225 -12.91 3.90 -2.57
CA ALA A 225 -12.54 4.93 -3.55
C ALA A 225 -12.02 6.22 -2.89
N THR A 226 -11.10 6.04 -1.95
CA THR A 226 -10.20 7.08 -1.44
C THR A 226 -8.80 6.89 -2.04
N ARG A 227 -7.91 7.88 -1.89
CA ARG A 227 -6.52 7.74 -2.35
C ARG A 227 -5.81 6.60 -1.62
N ALA A 228 -6.12 6.38 -0.34
CA ALA A 228 -5.55 5.32 0.48
C ALA A 228 -6.11 3.92 0.14
N SER A 229 -7.38 3.81 -0.28
CA SER A 229 -7.92 2.54 -0.78
C SER A 229 -7.27 2.12 -2.10
N ASP A 230 -6.97 3.09 -2.98
CA ASP A 230 -6.25 2.82 -4.23
C ASP A 230 -4.81 2.37 -3.96
N VAL A 231 -4.11 2.97 -2.98
CA VAL A 231 -2.76 2.54 -2.57
C VAL A 231 -2.77 1.11 -2.02
N TYR A 232 -3.74 0.76 -1.17
CA TYR A 232 -3.86 -0.60 -0.63
C TYR A 232 -3.96 -1.64 -1.75
N LYS A 233 -4.76 -1.34 -2.78
CA LYS A 233 -4.94 -2.22 -3.93
C LYS A 233 -3.74 -2.24 -4.87
N LEU A 234 -3.00 -1.13 -5.00
CA LEU A 234 -1.71 -1.10 -5.69
C LEU A 234 -0.68 -2.01 -4.99
N ALA A 235 -0.62 -1.96 -3.66
CA ALA A 235 0.27 -2.81 -2.86
C ALA A 235 -0.12 -4.30 -2.97
N LEU A 236 -1.42 -4.62 -2.86
CA LEU A 236 -1.95 -5.97 -3.06
C LEU A 236 -1.66 -6.51 -4.47
N LEU A 237 -1.74 -5.65 -5.48
CA LEU A 237 -1.37 -5.99 -6.86
C LEU A 237 0.12 -6.27 -7.00
N ALA A 238 0.99 -5.44 -6.40
CA ALA A 238 2.43 -5.65 -6.43
C ALA A 238 2.82 -6.99 -5.79
N VAL A 239 2.27 -7.28 -4.60
CA VAL A 239 2.45 -8.57 -3.91
C VAL A 239 2.05 -9.74 -4.78
N ARG A 240 0.83 -9.73 -5.34
CA ARG A 240 0.31 -10.84 -6.16
C ARG A 240 1.07 -11.02 -7.48
N LEU A 241 1.48 -9.93 -8.10
CA LEU A 241 2.26 -9.94 -9.34
C LEU A 241 3.66 -10.56 -9.15
N PHE A 242 4.26 -10.41 -7.97
CA PHE A 242 5.56 -10.98 -7.65
C PHE A 242 5.47 -12.37 -7.01
N ALA A 243 4.45 -12.65 -6.20
CA ALA A 243 4.12 -13.99 -5.71
C ALA A 243 3.70 -14.97 -6.83
N ARG A 244 3.30 -14.45 -8.00
CA ARG A 244 2.73 -15.23 -9.12
C ARG A 244 1.44 -15.97 -8.73
N ASP A 245 0.69 -15.39 -7.80
CA ASP A 245 -0.47 -16.01 -7.16
C ASP A 245 -1.66 -15.04 -7.09
N GLN A 246 -2.86 -15.55 -7.31
CA GLN A 246 -4.11 -14.76 -7.37
C GLN A 246 -4.56 -14.21 -6.02
N THR A 247 -4.16 -14.85 -4.91
CA THR A 247 -4.73 -14.66 -3.57
C THR A 247 -3.73 -14.17 -2.53
N SER A 248 -2.43 -14.32 -2.77
CA SER A 248 -1.36 -13.95 -1.83
C SER A 248 -1.51 -12.53 -1.28
N ARG A 249 -1.10 -12.36 -0.01
CA ARG A 249 -1.07 -11.09 0.72
C ARG A 249 0.27 -10.86 1.45
N ASP A 250 1.28 -11.69 1.17
CA ASP A 250 2.59 -11.66 1.81
C ASP A 250 3.55 -10.64 1.14
N PRO A 251 3.96 -9.56 1.83
CA PRO A 251 4.94 -8.59 1.31
C PRO A 251 6.29 -9.22 0.93
N ALA A 252 6.71 -10.31 1.59
CA ALA A 252 8.01 -10.93 1.36
C ALA A 252 8.17 -11.48 -0.07
N ALA A 253 7.08 -11.65 -0.82
CA ALA A 253 7.10 -11.96 -2.25
C ALA A 253 7.88 -10.93 -3.10
N LEU A 254 8.05 -9.70 -2.62
CA LEU A 254 8.85 -8.64 -3.27
C LEU A 254 10.31 -8.59 -2.77
N ALA A 255 10.64 -9.22 -1.64
CA ALA A 255 11.97 -9.14 -1.03
C ALA A 255 13.08 -9.78 -1.89
N SER A 256 12.71 -10.70 -2.79
CA SER A 256 13.61 -11.28 -3.79
C SER A 256 14.03 -10.31 -4.90
N VAL A 257 13.28 -9.21 -5.08
CA VAL A 257 13.57 -8.12 -6.02
C VAL A 257 14.30 -6.99 -5.29
N SER A 258 13.75 -6.56 -4.15
CA SER A 258 14.30 -5.51 -3.29
C SER A 258 13.64 -5.57 -1.91
N PRO A 259 14.40 -5.51 -0.79
CA PRO A 259 13.85 -5.34 0.54
C PRO A 259 12.97 -4.09 0.66
N GLU A 260 13.38 -2.99 0.03
CA GLU A 260 12.66 -1.71 0.03
C GLU A 260 11.27 -1.84 -0.61
N LEU A 261 11.10 -2.68 -1.65
CA LEU A 261 9.78 -2.98 -2.22
C LEU A 261 8.90 -3.87 -1.31
N SER A 262 9.51 -4.77 -0.53
CA SER A 262 8.80 -5.56 0.49
C SER A 262 8.29 -4.66 1.63
N ASP A 263 9.13 -3.73 2.10
CA ASP A 263 8.76 -2.77 3.13
C ASP A 263 7.69 -1.79 2.65
N LEU A 264 7.80 -1.32 1.40
CA LEU A 264 6.79 -0.46 0.77
C LEU A 264 5.45 -1.18 0.57
N ALA A 265 5.48 -2.48 0.26
CA ALA A 265 4.28 -3.32 0.21
C ALA A 265 3.65 -3.52 1.58
N ARG A 266 4.45 -3.73 2.63
CA ARG A 266 3.95 -3.84 4.02
C ARG A 266 3.29 -2.53 4.47
N ALA A 267 3.91 -1.39 4.19
CA ALA A 267 3.32 -0.07 4.47
C ALA A 267 2.08 0.24 3.61
N GLY A 268 2.06 -0.21 2.35
CA GLY A 268 0.89 -0.11 1.48
C GLY A 268 -0.32 -0.94 1.94
N LEU A 269 -0.06 -2.07 2.62
CA LEU A 269 -1.09 -2.95 3.17
C LEU A 269 -1.45 -2.64 4.65
N ASP A 270 -0.90 -1.57 5.25
CA ASP A 270 -1.20 -1.18 6.63
C ASP A 270 -2.71 -0.92 6.84
N PRO A 271 -3.34 -1.44 7.90
CA PRO A 271 -4.75 -1.19 8.19
C PRO A 271 -5.08 0.29 8.42
N ASP A 272 -4.14 1.12 8.86
CA ASP A 272 -4.30 2.57 8.98
C ASP A 272 -4.12 3.26 7.61
N PRO A 273 -5.18 3.85 7.02
CA PRO A 273 -5.11 4.47 5.69
C PRO A 273 -4.14 5.67 5.64
N ALA A 274 -3.80 6.29 6.77
CA ALA A 274 -2.92 7.45 6.83
C ALA A 274 -1.42 7.09 6.70
N ARG A 275 -1.04 5.83 6.94
CA ARG A 275 0.35 5.35 6.88
C ARG A 275 0.79 4.90 5.50
N ARG A 276 -0.16 4.73 4.58
CA ARG A 276 0.10 4.11 3.28
C ARG A 276 0.88 5.08 2.37
N PRO A 277 2.00 4.64 1.75
CA PRO A 277 2.85 5.48 0.93
C PRO A 277 2.13 5.96 -0.34
N SER A 278 2.45 7.16 -0.80
CA SER A 278 1.85 7.71 -2.02
C SER A 278 2.17 6.87 -3.26
N PRO A 279 1.31 6.85 -4.30
CA PRO A 279 1.63 6.20 -5.57
C PRO A 279 2.89 6.76 -6.25
N ALA A 280 3.34 7.98 -5.89
CA ALA A 280 4.59 8.54 -6.37
C ALA A 280 5.82 7.80 -5.80
N GLN A 281 5.81 7.48 -4.49
CA GLN A 281 6.87 6.69 -3.84
C GLN A 281 6.92 5.26 -4.41
N TRP A 282 5.77 4.68 -4.74
CA TRP A 282 5.70 3.42 -5.49
C TRP A 282 6.38 3.54 -6.86
N ALA A 283 6.03 4.55 -7.67
CA ALA A 283 6.62 4.74 -8.98
C ALA A 283 8.15 4.92 -8.92
N GLU A 284 8.67 5.65 -7.94
CA GLU A 284 10.10 5.85 -7.72
C GLU A 284 10.85 4.54 -7.42
N GLN A 285 10.40 3.78 -6.41
CA GLN A 285 11.07 2.54 -5.99
C GLN A 285 10.96 1.43 -7.05
N LEU A 286 9.81 1.32 -7.71
CA LEU A 286 9.61 0.36 -8.81
C LEU A 286 10.48 0.70 -10.02
N ALA A 287 10.63 1.99 -10.37
CA ALA A 287 11.51 2.43 -11.44
C ALA A 287 13.00 2.16 -11.10
N ALA A 288 13.41 2.37 -9.84
CA ALA A 288 14.76 2.08 -9.38
C ALA A 288 15.08 0.57 -9.49
N ALA A 289 14.22 -0.30 -8.96
CA ALA A 289 14.37 -1.75 -9.08
C ALA A 289 14.33 -2.23 -10.55
N ALA A 290 13.51 -1.59 -11.40
CA ALA A 290 13.46 -1.91 -12.82
C ALA A 290 14.78 -1.65 -13.56
N THR A 291 15.71 -0.87 -13.01
CA THR A 291 17.01 -0.63 -13.67
C THR A 291 17.87 -1.89 -13.76
N THR A 292 17.91 -2.69 -12.68
CA THR A 292 18.74 -3.89 -12.51
C THR A 292 18.00 -5.21 -12.78
N ALA A 293 16.67 -5.20 -12.72
CA ALA A 293 15.81 -6.36 -12.93
C ALA A 293 16.01 -7.06 -14.28
N SER A 294 15.74 -8.37 -14.30
CA SER A 294 15.93 -9.23 -15.46
C SER A 294 15.03 -8.83 -16.63
N THR A 295 15.66 -8.64 -17.80
CA THR A 295 14.99 -8.43 -19.10
C THR A 295 14.63 -9.75 -19.80
N ALA A 296 15.08 -10.90 -19.29
CA ALA A 296 14.75 -12.19 -19.89
C ALA A 296 13.29 -12.56 -19.56
N PRO A 297 12.43 -12.81 -20.56
CA PRO A 297 11.12 -13.40 -20.31
C PRO A 297 11.28 -14.80 -19.72
N ALA A 298 10.44 -15.14 -18.74
CA ALA A 298 10.42 -16.48 -18.20
C ALA A 298 9.88 -17.47 -19.25
N VAL A 299 10.63 -18.55 -19.49
CA VAL A 299 10.33 -19.52 -20.55
C VAL A 299 9.48 -20.66 -19.98
N ALA A 300 8.46 -21.10 -20.72
CA ALA A 300 7.68 -22.29 -20.38
C ALA A 300 8.61 -23.49 -20.19
N THR A 301 8.44 -24.25 -19.11
CA THR A 301 9.29 -25.43 -18.89
C THR A 301 8.95 -26.48 -19.94
N PRO A 302 9.92 -27.02 -20.69
CA PRO A 302 9.65 -28.09 -21.63
C PRO A 302 8.95 -29.24 -20.92
N ALA A 303 7.71 -29.55 -21.33
CA ALA A 303 6.93 -30.63 -20.76
C ALA A 303 7.68 -31.95 -21.00
N ASN A 304 8.43 -32.38 -19.98
CA ASN A 304 9.39 -33.46 -20.12
C ASN A 304 8.60 -34.76 -20.33
N GLY A 305 8.56 -35.22 -21.58
CA GLY A 305 7.77 -36.36 -22.04
C GLY A 305 8.26 -37.67 -21.45
N GLY A 306 7.98 -37.87 -20.16
CA GLY A 306 8.57 -38.87 -19.27
C GLY A 306 8.12 -40.30 -19.55
N ASN A 307 8.31 -40.79 -20.78
CA ASN A 307 8.25 -42.20 -21.11
C ASN A 307 9.55 -42.94 -20.67
N GLY A 308 10.13 -42.49 -19.55
CA GLY A 308 11.35 -42.98 -18.94
C GLY A 308 11.01 -43.81 -17.71
N THR A 309 10.93 -45.13 -17.89
CA THR A 309 10.62 -46.09 -16.82
C THR A 309 11.56 -45.93 -15.62
N PRO A 310 11.06 -45.85 -14.37
CA PRO A 310 11.91 -45.76 -13.19
C PRO A 310 12.83 -46.98 -13.11
N THR A 311 14.14 -46.76 -13.20
CA THR A 311 15.13 -47.83 -13.02
C THR A 311 15.36 -48.05 -11.52
N PRO A 312 15.05 -49.23 -10.96
CA PRO A 312 15.17 -49.48 -9.53
C PRO A 312 16.65 -49.63 -9.09
N PRO A 313 16.96 -49.42 -7.80
CA PRO A 313 18.34 -49.50 -7.30
C PRO A 313 18.99 -50.87 -7.50
N ARG A 314 20.25 -50.88 -7.95
CA ARG A 314 21.00 -52.10 -8.31
C ARG A 314 21.50 -52.88 -7.08
N GLN A 315 20.61 -53.61 -6.42
CA GLN A 315 21.02 -54.58 -5.39
C GLN A 315 21.75 -55.78 -5.99
N ARG A 316 22.78 -56.28 -5.29
CA ARG A 316 23.48 -57.55 -5.57
C ARG A 316 22.88 -58.67 -4.72
N ALA A 317 22.30 -59.69 -5.35
CA ALA A 317 22.10 -61.02 -4.77
C ALA A 317 22.00 -62.07 -5.89
N GLY A 318 22.13 -63.35 -5.55
CA GLY A 318 22.28 -64.45 -6.51
C GLY A 318 20.98 -65.01 -7.11
N THR A 319 21.15 -65.90 -8.10
CA THR A 319 20.14 -66.78 -8.69
C THR A 319 19.47 -67.68 -7.65
N PRO A 320 18.18 -68.05 -7.82
CA PRO A 320 17.86 -69.24 -8.62
C PRO A 320 16.64 -69.07 -9.56
N GLY A 321 16.10 -70.18 -10.09
CA GLY A 321 15.22 -70.24 -11.27
C GLY A 321 13.69 -70.36 -11.07
N PRO A 322 12.92 -70.66 -12.14
CA PRO A 322 11.46 -70.47 -12.26
C PRO A 322 10.69 -71.83 -12.36
N PRO A 323 9.39 -71.91 -12.78
CA PRO A 323 8.32 -70.89 -12.88
C PRO A 323 7.01 -71.28 -12.13
N GLY A 324 6.00 -70.39 -12.10
CA GLY A 324 4.63 -70.73 -11.70
C GLY A 324 3.57 -69.71 -12.15
N THR A 325 2.44 -70.19 -12.67
CA THR A 325 1.26 -69.43 -13.16
C THR A 325 -0.05 -70.08 -12.67
N PRO A 326 -1.24 -69.45 -12.84
CA PRO A 326 -1.58 -68.03 -12.80
C PRO A 326 -2.71 -67.73 -11.76
N GLY A 327 -3.02 -66.45 -11.50
CA GLY A 327 -4.10 -66.03 -10.57
C GLY A 327 -4.94 -64.87 -11.11
N GLY A 328 -6.25 -64.87 -10.80
CA GLY A 328 -7.26 -63.95 -11.33
C GLY A 328 -7.37 -62.57 -10.65
N PRO A 329 -8.33 -61.73 -11.07
CA PRO A 329 -8.29 -60.28 -10.83
C PRO A 329 -8.82 -59.84 -9.47
N GLY A 330 -8.13 -58.87 -8.86
CA GLY A 330 -8.64 -58.05 -7.75
C GLY A 330 -8.77 -56.59 -8.20
N SER A 331 -9.98 -56.05 -8.19
CA SER A 331 -10.25 -54.65 -8.53
C SER A 331 -10.06 -53.74 -7.31
N ALA A 332 -9.29 -52.66 -7.49
CA ALA A 332 -9.14 -51.55 -6.55
C ALA A 332 -9.54 -50.23 -7.23
N PRO A 333 -10.02 -49.22 -6.48
CA PRO A 333 -10.81 -48.12 -7.07
C PRO A 333 -9.95 -47.04 -7.75
N ALA A 334 -10.53 -46.43 -8.80
CA ALA A 334 -10.04 -45.15 -9.33
C ALA A 334 -10.43 -44.00 -8.38
N PRO A 335 -9.62 -42.92 -8.29
CA PRO A 335 -9.97 -41.73 -7.51
C PRO A 335 -11.15 -40.98 -8.16
N ASN A 336 -12.16 -40.65 -7.35
CA ASN A 336 -13.40 -40.06 -7.86
C ASN A 336 -13.24 -38.56 -8.21
N TRP A 337 -13.47 -38.23 -9.48
CA TRP A 337 -13.63 -36.83 -9.93
C TRP A 337 -14.98 -36.28 -9.43
N SER A 338 -15.01 -35.70 -8.23
CA SER A 338 -16.24 -35.13 -7.65
C SER A 338 -16.08 -33.72 -7.04
N ALA A 339 -14.92 -33.08 -7.13
CA ALA A 339 -14.72 -31.69 -6.70
C ALA A 339 -15.48 -30.67 -7.59
N ALA A 340 -15.59 -30.95 -8.89
CA ALA A 340 -16.10 -30.00 -9.91
C ALA A 340 -17.61 -29.67 -9.84
N LYS A 341 -18.36 -30.14 -8.84
CA LYS A 341 -19.79 -29.83 -8.65
C LYS A 341 -20.11 -28.94 -7.45
N ALA A 342 -19.16 -28.71 -6.53
CA ALA A 342 -19.38 -27.86 -5.36
C ALA A 342 -19.54 -26.36 -5.73
N LEU A 343 -18.76 -25.88 -6.69
CA LEU A 343 -18.70 -24.46 -7.09
C LEU A 343 -20.01 -23.92 -7.71
N VAL A 344 -20.87 -24.78 -8.27
CA VAL A 344 -22.15 -24.34 -8.88
C VAL A 344 -23.23 -24.09 -7.81
N ALA A 345 -23.17 -24.77 -6.67
CA ALA A 345 -24.18 -24.64 -5.61
C ALA A 345 -24.09 -23.29 -4.87
N VAL A 346 -22.86 -22.80 -4.61
CA VAL A 346 -22.63 -21.55 -3.86
C VAL A 346 -23.21 -20.34 -4.58
N ALA A 347 -23.05 -20.26 -5.90
CA ALA A 347 -23.60 -19.18 -6.72
C ALA A 347 -25.14 -19.09 -6.66
N ALA A 348 -25.83 -20.24 -6.60
CA ALA A 348 -27.29 -20.28 -6.48
C ALA A 348 -27.78 -19.79 -5.12
N VAL A 349 -27.07 -20.13 -4.03
CA VAL A 349 -27.43 -19.69 -2.66
C VAL A 349 -27.27 -18.17 -2.52
N ILE A 350 -26.18 -17.60 -3.05
CA ILE A 350 -25.96 -16.14 -3.02
C ILE A 350 -27.06 -15.39 -3.79
N LEU A 351 -27.48 -15.90 -4.95
CA LEU A 351 -28.57 -15.30 -5.73
C LEU A 351 -29.91 -15.32 -4.97
N VAL A 352 -30.22 -16.42 -4.26
CA VAL A 352 -31.44 -16.53 -3.44
C VAL A 352 -31.41 -15.56 -2.26
N ILE A 353 -30.27 -15.38 -1.59
CA ILE A 353 -30.12 -14.42 -0.48
C ILE A 353 -30.36 -12.98 -0.96
N ILE A 354 -29.79 -12.59 -2.11
CA ILE A 354 -29.96 -11.24 -2.66
C ILE A 354 -31.44 -10.98 -3.01
N VAL A 355 -32.14 -11.95 -3.60
CA VAL A 355 -33.58 -11.83 -3.92
C VAL A 355 -34.43 -11.77 -2.63
N ALA A 356 -34.09 -12.54 -1.59
CA ALA A 356 -34.81 -12.54 -0.32
C ALA A 356 -34.69 -11.20 0.43
N VAL A 357 -33.50 -10.57 0.43
CA VAL A 357 -33.28 -9.26 1.06
C VAL A 357 -34.04 -8.15 0.34
N ILE A 358 -34.11 -8.18 -1.00
CA ILE A 358 -34.81 -7.16 -1.80
C ILE A 358 -36.34 -7.35 -1.76
N GLY A 359 -36.83 -8.59 -1.64
CA GLY A 359 -38.27 -8.89 -1.55
C GLY A 359 -38.89 -8.74 -0.15
N GLY A 360 -38.09 -8.52 0.89
CA GLY A 360 -38.52 -8.65 2.29
C GLY A 360 -39.25 -7.46 2.93
N HIS A 361 -39.43 -6.33 2.24
CA HIS A 361 -39.97 -5.09 2.82
C HIS A 361 -41.19 -4.57 2.05
N SER A 362 -42.36 -5.16 2.29
CA SER A 362 -43.65 -4.65 1.80
C SER A 362 -44.81 -5.12 2.68
N GLY A 363 -45.48 -4.15 3.32
CA GLY A 363 -46.50 -4.35 4.34
C GLY A 363 -45.91 -4.58 5.75
N GLY A 364 -46.48 -4.03 6.83
CA GLY A 364 -47.60 -3.08 6.91
C GLY A 364 -48.36 -3.21 8.22
N GLY A 365 -48.35 -2.17 9.05
CA GLY A 365 -49.10 -2.15 10.32
C GLY A 365 -48.89 -0.86 11.11
N SER A 366 -50.00 -0.18 11.44
CA SER A 366 -50.08 0.90 12.43
C SER A 366 -50.15 0.28 13.86
N ASP A 367 -49.79 0.97 14.94
CA ASP A 367 -50.57 2.08 15.49
C ASP A 367 -49.90 2.87 16.64
N GLN A 368 -50.46 4.05 16.87
CA GLN A 368 -50.51 4.87 18.10
C GLN A 368 -49.30 5.01 19.05
N ALA A 369 -48.73 6.22 18.94
CA ALA A 369 -48.09 7.04 19.96
C ALA A 369 -48.57 6.90 21.42
N THR A 370 -47.59 6.94 22.34
CA THR A 370 -47.61 7.82 23.52
C THR A 370 -46.25 8.49 23.66
N GLY A 371 -46.20 9.80 23.86
CA GLY A 371 -44.96 10.56 24.02
C GLY A 371 -44.67 10.93 25.48
N SER A 372 -43.38 11.18 25.78
CA SER A 372 -42.98 12.01 26.91
C SER A 372 -41.61 12.63 26.66
N SER A 373 -41.40 13.85 27.13
CA SER A 373 -40.20 14.65 26.87
C SER A 373 -39.45 14.96 28.16
N ALA A 374 -38.12 14.84 28.14
CA ALA A 374 -37.25 15.32 29.21
C ALA A 374 -35.90 15.80 28.64
N THR A 375 -35.52 17.04 28.96
CA THR A 375 -34.18 17.62 28.74
C THR A 375 -33.36 17.55 30.06
N PRO A 376 -32.03 17.70 30.01
CA PRO A 376 -31.16 17.40 31.15
C PRO A 376 -31.19 18.47 32.25
N SER A 377 -30.62 18.14 33.42
CA SER A 377 -30.41 19.07 34.54
C SER A 377 -28.97 18.98 35.06
N VAL A 378 -28.40 20.13 35.42
CA VAL A 378 -27.07 20.29 36.01
C VAL A 378 -27.20 20.55 37.51
N SER A 379 -26.21 20.12 38.30
CA SER A 379 -25.99 20.66 39.65
C SER A 379 -24.49 20.76 39.93
N GLN A 380 -24.08 21.90 40.47
CA GLN A 380 -22.80 22.12 41.15
C GLN A 380 -23.11 22.35 42.64
N ASP A 381 -22.11 22.11 43.49
CA ASP A 381 -21.81 22.71 44.81
C ASP A 381 -20.69 21.80 45.38
N ASP A 382 -19.42 22.18 45.59
CA ASP A 382 -18.76 23.38 46.15
C ASP A 382 -18.61 23.35 47.69
N SER A 383 -17.56 24.00 48.21
CA SER A 383 -16.92 23.84 49.53
C SER A 383 -16.02 22.59 49.65
N GLY A 384 -14.77 22.63 50.13
CA GLY A 384 -13.93 23.78 50.55
C GLY A 384 -13.26 23.53 51.91
N GLY A 385 -11.93 23.55 51.98
CA GLY A 385 -11.19 23.39 53.25
C GLY A 385 -9.69 23.13 53.05
N GLN A 386 -8.83 23.81 53.81
CA GLN A 386 -7.38 23.88 53.58
C GLN A 386 -6.53 22.87 54.37
N SER A 387 -5.33 22.62 53.84
CA SER A 387 -4.05 22.23 54.48
C SER A 387 -3.70 23.09 55.74
N PRO A 388 -2.57 22.95 56.50
CA PRO A 388 -1.30 22.24 56.19
C PRO A 388 -0.48 21.60 57.36
N TYR A 389 0.69 21.02 57.02
CA TYR A 389 1.83 20.59 57.90
C TYR A 389 1.53 19.44 58.91
N ASP A 390 2.45 18.61 59.42
CA ASP A 390 3.88 18.33 59.20
C ASP A 390 4.16 16.85 59.66
N GLY A 391 5.35 16.24 59.67
CA GLY A 391 6.72 16.64 59.30
C GLY A 391 7.78 15.79 60.04
N SER A 392 8.71 15.13 59.31
CA SER A 392 9.87 14.34 59.85
C SER A 392 9.57 13.10 60.73
N SER A 393 10.49 12.17 61.04
CA SER A 393 11.68 11.60 60.32
C SER A 393 12.32 10.45 61.13
N GLY A 394 12.79 9.36 60.49
CA GLY A 394 13.61 8.28 61.10
C GLY A 394 12.85 7.27 61.99
N GLY A 395 13.45 6.15 62.44
CA GLY A 395 14.77 5.59 62.09
C GLY A 395 15.28 4.47 63.02
N SER A 396 15.28 3.21 62.53
CA SER A 396 16.08 2.03 62.95
C SER A 396 15.94 1.34 64.34
N ASP A 397 16.03 0.00 64.28
CA ASP A 397 16.53 -1.01 65.24
C ASP A 397 16.14 -1.03 66.73
N SER A 398 15.52 -2.15 67.15
CA SER A 398 16.16 -3.19 68.00
C SER A 398 15.25 -4.42 68.20
N THR A 399 15.83 -5.59 68.51
CA THR A 399 15.16 -6.91 68.65
C THR A 399 15.22 -7.45 70.11
N PRO A 400 15.09 -8.77 70.39
CA PRO A 400 13.86 -9.41 70.86
C PRO A 400 13.96 -9.91 72.33
N PRO A 401 12.96 -10.64 72.87
CA PRO A 401 12.86 -12.10 72.69
C PRO A 401 11.42 -12.51 72.25
N ASP A 402 10.94 -13.76 72.21
CA ASP A 402 11.40 -15.08 72.72
C ASP A 402 10.97 -16.22 71.76
N ASP A 403 11.41 -17.46 72.00
CA ASP A 403 11.05 -18.68 71.24
C ASP A 403 10.30 -19.71 72.12
N PRO A 404 9.46 -20.59 71.55
CA PRO A 404 9.76 -22.01 71.74
C PRO A 404 9.68 -22.88 70.47
N THR A 405 10.67 -23.77 70.39
CA THR A 405 11.05 -24.60 69.24
C THR A 405 10.20 -25.90 69.08
N PRO A 406 10.43 -26.76 68.07
CA PRO A 406 9.60 -26.82 66.87
C PRO A 406 8.68 -28.06 66.80
N THR A 407 7.88 -28.15 65.74
CA THR A 407 7.32 -29.42 65.25
C THR A 407 7.97 -29.76 63.92
N ASP A 408 8.57 -30.95 63.80
CA ASP A 408 9.15 -31.43 62.55
C ASP A 408 8.08 -31.54 61.45
N SER A 409 8.23 -30.73 60.42
CA SER A 409 7.58 -30.91 59.11
C SER A 409 8.70 -30.88 58.07
N PRO A 410 8.81 -31.87 57.17
CA PRO A 410 9.93 -31.93 56.24
C PRO A 410 9.89 -30.74 55.29
N SER A 411 10.88 -29.84 55.41
CA SER A 411 11.12 -28.80 54.42
C SER A 411 11.60 -29.46 53.14
N ASP A 412 10.68 -29.73 52.21
CA ASP A 412 11.01 -29.91 50.80
C ASP A 412 11.59 -28.60 50.28
N THR A 413 12.89 -28.42 50.52
CA THR A 413 13.73 -27.38 49.92
C THR A 413 13.96 -27.75 48.46
N SER A 414 12.87 -27.73 47.68
CA SER A 414 12.98 -27.60 46.23
C SER A 414 13.93 -26.44 45.96
N PRO A 415 14.92 -26.59 45.07
CA PRO A 415 15.66 -25.41 44.63
C PRO A 415 14.66 -24.39 44.11
N SER A 416 14.82 -23.12 44.49
CA SER A 416 14.16 -22.03 43.78
C SER A 416 14.46 -22.23 42.29
N PRO A 417 13.46 -22.16 41.40
CA PRO A 417 13.73 -22.31 39.98
C PRO A 417 14.80 -21.29 39.59
N THR A 418 15.84 -21.74 38.89
CA THR A 418 16.77 -20.85 38.20
C THR A 418 15.91 -19.93 37.34
N PRO A 419 15.91 -18.60 37.52
CA PRO A 419 15.03 -17.72 36.78
C PRO A 419 15.23 -17.94 35.28
N ASP A 420 14.15 -18.23 34.54
CA ASP A 420 14.24 -18.35 33.08
C ASP A 420 13.98 -16.95 32.52
N PRO A 421 15.00 -16.22 32.05
CA PRO A 421 14.83 -14.87 31.53
C PRO A 421 13.91 -14.84 30.29
N VAL A 422 13.78 -15.95 29.57
CA VAL A 422 12.86 -16.09 28.42
C VAL A 422 11.49 -16.58 28.86
N GLY A 423 11.39 -17.36 29.94
CA GLY A 423 10.16 -17.95 30.50
C GLY A 423 9.37 -17.05 31.46
N ASP A 424 10.06 -16.26 32.29
CA ASP A 424 9.46 -15.38 33.31
C ASP A 424 9.12 -13.96 32.79
N ALA A 425 9.62 -13.59 31.60
CA ALA A 425 9.40 -12.28 31.01
C ALA A 425 7.92 -11.94 30.74
N VAL A 426 7.60 -10.64 30.80
CA VAL A 426 6.33 -10.06 30.36
C VAL A 426 6.59 -8.85 29.46
N VAL A 427 5.56 -8.34 28.78
CA VAL A 427 5.68 -7.08 28.02
C VAL A 427 6.10 -5.96 28.97
N GLY A 428 7.19 -5.26 28.62
CA GLY A 428 7.84 -4.26 29.48
C GLY A 428 9.04 -4.77 30.30
N SER A 429 9.29 -6.09 30.40
CA SER A 429 10.55 -6.61 30.96
C SER A 429 11.76 -6.17 30.12
N CYS A 430 12.91 -5.96 30.77
CA CYS A 430 14.14 -5.51 30.11
C CYS A 430 15.34 -6.42 30.42
N PHE A 431 16.21 -6.59 29.42
CA PHE A 431 17.32 -7.54 29.42
C PHE A 431 18.60 -6.95 28.82
N ASP A 432 19.74 -7.25 29.46
CA ASP A 432 21.08 -7.12 28.89
C ASP A 432 21.39 -8.46 28.21
N ASP A 433 21.48 -8.45 26.88
CA ASP A 433 21.83 -9.64 26.10
C ASP A 433 23.36 -9.70 25.94
N ARG A 434 23.98 -10.85 26.26
CA ARG A 434 25.44 -11.05 26.10
C ARG A 434 25.80 -12.04 25.00
N GLY A 435 24.78 -12.56 24.32
CA GLY A 435 24.92 -13.51 23.23
C GLY A 435 25.33 -12.86 21.91
N THR A 436 25.96 -13.65 21.05
CA THR A 436 26.48 -13.20 19.75
C THR A 436 25.49 -13.49 18.62
N GLY A 437 24.85 -12.44 18.09
CA GLY A 437 24.11 -12.46 16.82
C GLY A 437 22.91 -13.43 16.76
N SER A 438 23.18 -14.70 16.46
CA SER A 438 22.20 -15.79 16.38
C SER A 438 21.97 -16.52 17.71
N GLN A 439 22.74 -16.24 18.75
CA GLN A 439 22.51 -16.70 20.12
C GLN A 439 22.23 -15.51 21.03
N SER A 440 21.24 -15.62 21.91
CA SER A 440 20.95 -14.66 22.98
C SER A 440 21.29 -15.25 24.34
N ASP A 441 21.86 -14.43 25.21
CA ASP A 441 22.14 -14.70 26.62
C ASP A 441 21.49 -13.56 27.42
N LEU A 442 20.17 -13.65 27.60
CA LEU A 442 19.37 -12.59 28.22
C LEU A 442 19.56 -12.58 29.74
N SER A 443 20.05 -11.48 30.29
CA SER A 443 20.14 -11.27 31.75
C SER A 443 19.22 -10.12 32.19
N PRO A 444 18.32 -10.29 33.19
CA PRO A 444 17.37 -9.25 33.58
C PRO A 444 18.08 -7.95 34.03
N THR A 445 17.59 -6.80 33.56
CA THR A 445 18.18 -5.49 33.84
C THR A 445 17.14 -4.36 33.86
N SER A 446 17.55 -3.16 34.28
CA SER A 446 16.74 -1.95 34.19
C SER A 446 16.54 -1.50 32.75
N CYS A 447 15.38 -0.92 32.43
CA CYS A 447 15.08 -0.38 31.10
C CYS A 447 15.84 0.93 30.80
N THR A 448 17.16 0.82 30.61
CA THR A 448 18.07 1.91 30.26
C THR A 448 18.65 1.75 28.86
N SER A 449 19.27 2.80 28.33
CA SER A 449 19.93 2.74 27.01
C SER A 449 20.93 1.58 26.92
N GLY A 450 20.87 0.85 25.80
CA GLY A 450 21.64 -0.37 25.53
C GLY A 450 20.92 -1.68 25.86
N ALA A 451 19.85 -1.66 26.66
CA ALA A 451 19.07 -2.85 26.99
C ALA A 451 18.00 -3.17 25.94
N PHE A 452 17.55 -4.44 25.89
CA PHE A 452 16.41 -4.88 25.11
C PHE A 452 15.14 -4.92 25.98
N LYS A 453 14.05 -4.29 25.51
CA LYS A 453 12.73 -4.29 26.15
C LYS A 453 11.78 -5.23 25.40
N VAL A 454 11.07 -6.10 26.12
CA VAL A 454 9.99 -6.92 25.54
C VAL A 454 8.83 -6.03 25.11
N VAL A 455 8.50 -6.03 23.82
CA VAL A 455 7.33 -5.33 23.26
C VAL A 455 6.15 -6.27 23.03
N GLN A 456 6.39 -7.56 22.77
CA GLN A 456 5.35 -8.58 22.61
C GLN A 456 5.83 -9.95 23.09
N VAL A 457 4.90 -10.81 23.52
CA VAL A 457 5.14 -12.21 23.88
C VAL A 457 4.16 -13.08 23.09
N ASN A 458 4.69 -13.93 22.21
CA ASN A 458 3.91 -14.87 21.40
C ASN A 458 3.98 -16.25 22.04
N SER A 459 2.85 -16.77 22.53
CA SER A 459 2.75 -18.11 23.14
C SER A 459 2.28 -19.16 22.13
N ALA A 460 2.51 -20.44 22.44
CA ALA A 460 2.23 -21.60 21.59
C ALA A 460 2.99 -21.56 20.24
N THR A 461 4.24 -21.07 20.28
CA THR A 461 5.13 -21.01 19.13
C THR A 461 6.59 -20.86 19.57
N THR A 462 7.50 -21.49 18.83
CA THR A 462 8.95 -21.18 18.87
C THR A 462 9.46 -20.53 17.59
N ASP A 463 8.56 -20.11 16.70
CA ASP A 463 8.92 -19.47 15.42
C ASP A 463 9.31 -18.01 15.63
N LEU A 464 10.59 -17.71 15.44
CA LEU A 464 11.17 -16.37 15.58
C LEU A 464 10.55 -15.34 14.63
N ASN A 465 9.99 -15.77 13.50
CA ASN A 465 9.30 -14.91 12.52
C ASN A 465 7.89 -14.51 12.99
N SER A 466 7.39 -15.06 14.12
CA SER A 466 6.14 -14.59 14.73
C SER A 466 6.20 -13.14 15.24
N CYS A 467 7.40 -12.56 15.32
CA CYS A 467 7.61 -11.14 15.61
C CYS A 467 7.60 -10.25 14.36
N ASP A 468 7.45 -10.80 13.15
CA ASP A 468 7.45 -10.03 11.91
C ASP A 468 6.26 -9.07 11.87
N GLY A 469 6.55 -7.78 11.68
CA GLY A 469 5.54 -6.71 11.71
C GLY A 469 5.15 -6.23 13.12
N VAL A 470 5.69 -6.81 14.20
CA VAL A 470 5.54 -6.25 15.55
C VAL A 470 6.27 -4.91 15.64
N THR A 471 5.55 -3.87 16.05
CA THR A 471 6.08 -2.52 16.21
C THR A 471 7.34 -2.52 17.08
N ASP A 472 8.41 -1.97 16.50
CA ASP A 472 9.71 -1.70 17.14
C ASP A 472 10.42 -2.94 17.69
N SER A 473 10.05 -4.13 17.20
CA SER A 473 10.78 -5.38 17.43
C SER A 473 12.04 -5.44 16.56
N ASP A 474 13.21 -5.25 17.17
CA ASP A 474 14.52 -5.33 16.52
C ASP A 474 15.14 -6.75 16.59
N ARG A 475 14.70 -7.59 17.53
CA ARG A 475 15.18 -8.97 17.72
C ARG A 475 14.12 -9.87 18.30
N SER A 476 14.16 -11.17 17.99
CA SER A 476 13.28 -12.17 18.60
C SER A 476 14.08 -13.29 19.28
N VAL A 477 13.53 -13.85 20.37
CA VAL A 477 14.15 -14.93 21.17
C VAL A 477 13.10 -15.96 21.57
N SER A 478 13.32 -17.24 21.23
CA SER A 478 12.41 -18.35 21.52
C SER A 478 12.86 -19.17 22.75
N SER A 479 11.91 -19.69 23.53
CA SER A 479 12.14 -20.78 24.48
C SER A 479 11.28 -22.00 24.12
N THR A 480 11.93 -23.13 23.87
CA THR A 480 11.28 -24.44 23.65
C THR A 480 10.75 -25.06 24.94
N ALA A 481 11.26 -24.65 26.10
CA ALA A 481 10.76 -25.09 27.40
C ALA A 481 9.42 -24.44 27.78
N HIS A 482 9.19 -23.21 27.29
CA HIS A 482 7.99 -22.42 27.55
C HIS A 482 7.07 -22.23 26.32
N ASP A 483 7.40 -22.87 25.20
CA ASP A 483 6.70 -22.80 23.90
C ASP A 483 6.28 -21.37 23.51
N ARG A 484 7.25 -20.44 23.58
CA ARG A 484 7.00 -19.01 23.34
C ARG A 484 8.18 -18.26 22.72
N VAL A 485 7.87 -17.11 22.12
CA VAL A 485 8.83 -16.15 21.56
C VAL A 485 8.64 -14.78 22.20
N LEU A 486 9.73 -14.14 22.59
CA LEU A 486 9.79 -12.73 22.98
C LEU A 486 10.18 -11.87 21.78
N CYS A 487 9.42 -10.82 21.52
CA CYS A 487 9.77 -9.77 20.56
C CYS A 487 10.39 -8.60 21.33
N LEU A 488 11.62 -8.22 20.97
CA LEU A 488 12.50 -7.35 21.73
C LEU A 488 12.84 -6.07 20.96
N SER A 489 12.65 -4.93 21.59
CA SER A 489 13.01 -3.60 21.09
C SER A 489 14.32 -3.12 21.74
N TYR A 490 15.26 -2.63 20.94
CA TYR A 490 16.54 -2.12 21.43
C TYR A 490 16.39 -0.67 21.92
N LEU A 491 16.62 -0.44 23.21
CA LEU A 491 16.57 0.90 23.81
C LEU A 491 17.82 1.68 23.41
N SER A 492 17.84 2.27 22.23
CA SER A 492 19.05 2.90 21.68
C SER A 492 19.56 4.08 22.54
N PRO A 493 20.89 4.18 22.76
CA PRO A 493 21.51 5.41 23.25
C PRO A 493 21.26 6.62 22.34
N GLY A 494 20.91 6.40 21.07
CA GLY A 494 20.53 7.46 20.13
C GLY A 494 19.20 8.16 20.45
N GLY A 495 18.37 7.61 21.35
CA GLY A 495 17.02 8.09 21.65
C GLY A 495 15.93 7.45 20.78
N THR A 496 14.68 7.93 20.89
CA THR A 496 13.53 7.30 20.22
C THR A 496 13.55 7.42 18.69
N ALA A 497 14.34 8.34 18.13
CA ALA A 497 14.55 8.42 16.69
C ALA A 497 15.11 7.13 16.06
N PHE A 498 15.69 6.23 16.86
CA PHE A 498 16.19 4.92 16.39
C PHE A 498 15.11 4.05 15.72
N HIS A 499 13.85 4.18 16.13
CA HIS A 499 12.73 3.43 15.54
C HIS A 499 11.99 4.18 14.43
N ALA A 500 12.35 5.44 14.16
CA ALA A 500 11.68 6.32 13.21
C ALA A 500 11.82 5.84 11.75
N ARG A 501 10.74 6.02 10.98
CA ARG A 501 10.51 5.44 9.66
C ARG A 501 10.31 6.55 8.63
N SER A 502 10.37 6.23 7.34
CA SER A 502 10.09 7.19 6.26
C SER A 502 8.70 7.80 6.42
N GLY A 503 8.63 9.12 6.58
CA GLY A 503 7.39 9.83 6.91
C GLY A 503 7.41 10.54 8.27
N ASP A 504 8.02 9.91 9.27
CA ASP A 504 8.08 10.39 10.65
C ASP A 504 8.99 11.63 10.77
N CYS A 505 8.89 12.33 11.90
CA CYS A 505 9.74 13.50 12.16
C CYS A 505 10.56 13.33 13.45
N VAL A 506 11.80 13.82 13.39
CA VAL A 506 12.81 13.65 14.44
C VAL A 506 13.54 14.96 14.72
N TYR A 507 14.02 15.10 15.95
CA TYR A 507 14.86 16.23 16.36
C TYR A 507 15.90 15.84 17.41
N GLY A 508 17.06 16.47 17.34
CA GLY A 508 18.20 16.30 18.23
C GLY A 508 19.20 17.43 17.98
N ARG A 509 20.44 17.29 18.46
CA ARG A 509 21.52 18.26 18.22
C ARG A 509 22.87 17.56 18.18
N GLY A 510 23.41 17.33 16.98
CA GLY A 510 24.71 16.67 16.80
C GLY A 510 24.76 15.30 17.48
N HIS A 511 25.51 15.20 18.58
CA HIS A 511 25.70 13.98 19.38
C HIS A 511 24.71 13.82 20.56
N ASP A 512 23.81 14.78 20.79
CA ASP A 512 22.73 14.65 21.77
C ASP A 512 21.72 13.57 21.33
N THR A 513 20.90 13.07 22.27
CA THR A 513 19.82 12.10 21.97
C THR A 513 18.80 12.69 21.00
N TRP A 514 18.51 11.96 19.91
CA TRP A 514 17.47 12.31 18.95
C TRP A 514 16.15 11.64 19.31
N SER A 515 15.07 12.42 19.29
CA SER A 515 13.72 11.99 19.63
C SER A 515 12.80 12.09 18.42
N GLU A 516 11.89 11.14 18.28
CA GLU A 516 10.70 11.29 17.44
C GLU A 516 9.80 12.41 18.01
N VAL A 517 9.26 13.26 17.13
CA VAL A 517 8.48 14.46 17.45
C VAL A 517 7.47 14.75 16.35
N SER A 518 6.35 15.41 16.68
CA SER A 518 5.36 15.84 15.69
C SER A 518 5.97 16.75 14.61
N CYS A 519 5.70 16.48 13.33
CA CYS A 519 6.24 17.25 12.20
C CYS A 519 5.86 18.74 12.28
N GLN A 520 6.86 19.62 12.27
CA GLN A 520 6.67 21.07 12.33
C GLN A 520 7.88 21.80 11.75
N ALA A 521 7.71 23.09 11.41
CA ALA A 521 8.81 23.90 10.90
C ALA A 521 10.00 23.92 11.87
N GLY A 522 11.19 23.54 11.39
CA GLY A 522 12.42 23.47 12.18
C GLY A 522 12.89 22.07 12.58
N ASN A 523 12.03 21.04 12.56
CA ASN A 523 12.48 19.64 12.75
C ASN A 523 12.71 18.90 11.44
N PHE A 524 13.26 17.70 11.50
CA PHE A 524 13.54 16.91 10.30
C PHE A 524 12.43 15.92 10.03
N LYS A 525 12.05 15.76 8.76
CA LYS A 525 11.33 14.59 8.26
C LYS A 525 12.32 13.51 7.84
N VAL A 526 12.06 12.27 8.22
CA VAL A 526 12.79 11.09 7.73
C VAL A 526 12.35 10.80 6.30
N LEU A 527 13.31 10.83 5.37
CA LEU A 527 13.12 10.44 3.96
C LEU A 527 13.25 8.91 3.80
N ALA A 528 14.26 8.32 4.44
CA ALA A 528 14.53 6.89 4.41
C ALA A 528 15.22 6.44 5.71
N THR A 529 15.00 5.19 6.08
CA THR A 529 15.61 4.50 7.23
C THR A 529 16.31 3.26 6.69
N TYR A 530 17.62 3.16 6.86
CA TYR A 530 18.41 1.97 6.54
C TYR A 530 18.89 1.30 7.83
N ARG A 531 18.95 -0.04 7.85
CA ARG A 531 19.43 -0.84 8.99
C ARG A 531 20.69 -1.61 8.62
N GLY A 532 21.51 -1.94 9.62
CA GLY A 532 22.77 -2.65 9.48
C GLY A 532 23.86 -1.87 8.72
N THR A 533 23.81 -0.53 8.73
CA THR A 533 24.70 0.29 7.89
C THR A 533 24.94 1.70 8.43
N SER A 534 26.18 2.17 8.24
CA SER A 534 26.62 3.55 8.50
C SER A 534 26.95 4.33 7.21
N ASP A 535 26.65 3.76 6.05
CA ASP A 535 26.96 4.33 4.73
C ASP A 535 26.02 5.48 4.36
N THR A 536 26.37 6.69 4.80
CA THR A 536 25.63 7.92 4.50
C THR A 536 25.51 8.24 3.01
N SER A 537 26.30 7.60 2.13
CA SER A 537 26.20 7.83 0.68
C SER A 537 24.86 7.38 0.10
N LYS A 538 24.19 6.42 0.77
CA LYS A 538 22.81 5.99 0.49
C LYS A 538 21.79 7.13 0.49
N CYS A 539 22.06 8.22 1.22
CA CYS A 539 21.16 9.36 1.29
C CYS A 539 21.33 10.37 0.12
N ASN A 540 22.48 10.35 -0.57
CA ASN A 540 22.88 11.44 -1.47
C ASN A 540 21.99 11.64 -2.71
N SER A 541 21.22 10.62 -3.11
CA SER A 541 20.30 10.67 -4.25
C SER A 541 18.86 11.06 -3.85
N LEU A 542 18.56 11.18 -2.55
CA LEU A 542 17.20 11.44 -2.09
C LEU A 542 16.82 12.91 -2.24
N THR A 543 15.65 13.16 -2.83
CA THR A 543 15.14 14.53 -3.06
C THR A 543 14.97 15.27 -1.72
N HIS A 544 15.50 16.49 -1.65
CA HIS A 544 15.52 17.35 -0.45
C HIS A 544 16.35 16.83 0.75
N TYR A 545 17.23 15.84 0.58
CA TYR A 545 18.19 15.40 1.60
C TYR A 545 19.04 16.57 2.13
N ASN A 546 19.18 16.66 3.46
CA ASN A 546 19.87 17.76 4.16
C ASN A 546 20.83 17.29 5.28
N GLU A 547 20.54 16.18 5.96
CA GLU A 547 21.33 15.64 7.08
C GLU A 547 21.23 14.11 7.13
N SER A 548 22.29 13.43 7.58
CA SER A 548 22.28 11.98 7.84
C SER A 548 22.56 11.69 9.30
N LEU A 549 21.66 10.96 9.97
CA LEU A 549 21.84 10.51 11.35
C LEU A 549 22.16 9.02 11.39
N HIS A 550 23.38 8.68 11.80
CA HIS A 550 23.78 7.30 12.10
C HIS A 550 23.74 7.06 13.62
N MET A 551 22.96 6.06 14.04
CA MET A 551 22.79 5.62 15.42
C MET A 551 23.29 4.17 15.56
N PRO A 552 24.52 3.95 16.05
CA PRO A 552 25.06 2.61 16.22
C PRO A 552 24.42 1.89 17.41
N ALA A 553 24.16 0.59 17.28
CA ALA A 553 23.60 -0.27 18.31
C ALA A 553 24.69 -1.00 19.13
N GLY A 554 25.85 -0.37 19.31
CA GLY A 554 26.96 -0.87 20.12
C GLY A 554 27.56 -2.17 19.58
N ASN A 555 27.33 -3.28 20.29
CA ASN A 555 27.80 -4.61 19.86
C ASN A 555 26.93 -5.22 18.74
N TYR A 556 25.77 -4.63 18.44
CA TYR A 556 24.81 -5.15 17.46
C TYR A 556 24.86 -4.38 16.15
N SER A 557 25.98 -4.41 15.43
CA SER A 557 26.12 -3.64 14.18
C SER A 557 25.08 -3.98 13.09
N GLY A 558 24.46 -5.17 13.13
CA GLY A 558 23.30 -5.50 12.29
C GLY A 558 22.02 -4.71 12.61
N LEU A 559 21.97 -4.06 13.77
CA LEU A 559 20.90 -3.15 14.22
C LEU A 559 21.30 -1.66 14.11
N ASP A 560 22.48 -1.32 13.57
CA ASP A 560 22.87 0.08 13.33
C ASP A 560 21.84 0.76 12.41
N VAL A 561 21.33 1.93 12.79
CA VAL A 561 20.30 2.67 12.04
C VAL A 561 20.91 3.91 11.38
N LEU A 562 20.63 4.11 10.10
CA LEU A 562 20.93 5.32 9.34
C LEU A 562 19.63 5.97 8.86
N LEU A 563 19.31 7.15 9.38
CA LEU A 563 18.23 7.99 8.86
C LEU A 563 18.78 8.99 7.85
N CYS A 564 18.11 9.11 6.71
CA CYS A 564 18.30 10.21 5.76
C CYS A 564 17.22 11.26 6.02
N LEU A 565 17.63 12.51 6.27
CA LEU A 565 16.75 13.54 6.83
C LEU A 565 16.62 14.75 5.89
N SER A 566 15.41 15.31 5.84
CA SER A 566 15.06 16.58 5.18
C SER A 566 14.59 17.58 6.23
N MET A 567 15.09 18.82 6.21
CA MET A 567 14.61 19.86 7.12
C MET A 567 13.19 20.28 6.74
N ASN A 568 12.24 20.23 7.68
CA ASN A 568 10.92 20.82 7.49
C ASN A 568 11.05 22.34 7.54
N TYR A 569 11.30 22.94 6.39
CA TYR A 569 11.29 24.39 6.22
C TYR A 569 9.88 24.98 6.47
N PRO A 570 9.77 26.27 6.83
CA PRO A 570 8.47 26.89 7.09
C PRO A 570 7.57 26.93 5.86
N ASP A 571 8.13 26.99 4.65
CA ASP A 571 7.45 26.82 3.36
C ASP A 571 8.46 26.43 2.24
N ASP A 572 7.98 26.30 1.00
CA ASP A 572 8.74 25.69 -0.10
C ASP A 572 9.92 26.55 -0.59
N ALA A 573 10.03 27.83 -0.19
CA ALA A 573 11.26 28.60 -0.44
C ALA A 573 12.48 27.91 0.18
N GLY A 574 12.30 27.18 1.29
CA GLY A 574 13.37 26.40 1.91
C GLY A 574 13.88 25.24 1.05
N TYR A 575 13.09 24.71 0.12
CA TYR A 575 13.52 23.69 -0.85
C TYR A 575 13.94 24.26 -2.21
N ALA A 576 13.41 25.44 -2.57
CA ALA A 576 13.46 25.94 -3.94
C ALA A 576 14.87 26.25 -4.48
N THR A 577 15.05 25.93 -5.76
CA THR A 577 16.28 26.08 -6.54
C THR A 577 16.24 27.27 -7.50
N GLN A 578 17.38 27.64 -8.11
CA GLN A 578 17.43 28.76 -9.06
C GLN A 578 16.62 28.46 -10.32
N ARG A 579 15.80 29.44 -10.76
CA ARG A 579 14.78 29.36 -11.83
C ARG A 579 13.49 28.61 -11.47
N GLU A 580 13.34 28.13 -10.24
CA GLU A 580 12.11 27.49 -9.79
C GLU A 580 10.96 28.50 -9.66
N CYS A 581 9.73 28.10 -10.03
CA CYS A 581 8.57 28.98 -10.09
C CYS A 581 7.63 28.73 -8.90
N LEU A 582 7.48 29.70 -7.99
CA LEU A 582 6.69 29.58 -6.77
C LEU A 582 5.45 30.48 -6.79
N LEU A 583 4.40 30.05 -6.10
CA LEU A 583 3.26 30.90 -5.74
C LEU A 583 3.59 31.60 -4.42
N LYS A 584 3.90 32.90 -4.49
CA LYS A 584 3.96 33.78 -3.33
C LYS A 584 2.54 34.24 -2.98
N SER A 585 2.12 33.98 -1.75
CA SER A 585 0.88 34.50 -1.15
C SER A 585 1.19 35.32 0.11
N GLY A 586 0.38 36.33 0.44
CA GLY A 586 0.68 37.26 1.54
C GLY A 586 1.90 38.16 1.27
N ASP A 587 2.20 39.06 2.21
CA ASP A 587 3.22 40.11 2.05
C ASP A 587 4.06 40.36 3.32
N GLY A 588 5.25 40.92 3.12
CA GLY A 588 6.24 41.16 4.17
C GLY A 588 6.59 39.86 4.92
N PRO A 589 6.71 39.89 6.27
CA PRO A 589 7.00 38.70 7.07
C PRO A 589 5.84 37.70 7.16
N LYS A 590 4.73 37.92 6.43
CA LYS A 590 3.64 36.96 6.24
C LYS A 590 3.59 36.39 4.82
N ALA A 591 4.59 36.68 3.98
CA ALA A 591 4.73 36.04 2.68
C ALA A 591 4.96 34.53 2.85
N ARG A 592 4.25 33.73 2.07
CA ARG A 592 4.36 32.27 2.01
C ARG A 592 4.58 31.81 0.58
N PHE A 593 5.54 30.92 0.38
CA PHE A 593 5.95 30.44 -0.94
C PHE A 593 5.58 28.97 -1.11
N THR A 594 4.85 28.63 -2.18
CA THR A 594 4.42 27.26 -2.45
C THR A 594 4.83 26.82 -3.85
N ASN A 595 5.45 25.65 -3.99
CA ASN A 595 5.71 25.03 -5.28
C ASN A 595 4.45 24.30 -5.76
N VAL A 596 3.68 24.98 -6.61
CA VAL A 596 2.44 24.45 -7.23
C VAL A 596 2.71 23.57 -8.46
N GLY A 597 3.95 23.11 -8.67
CA GLY A 597 4.34 22.20 -9.75
C GLY A 597 4.32 22.78 -11.17
N SER A 598 4.02 24.07 -11.33
CA SER A 598 3.88 24.71 -12.65
C SER A 598 4.16 26.21 -12.60
N CYS A 599 5.02 26.70 -13.51
CA CYS A 599 5.19 28.13 -13.71
C CYS A 599 3.88 28.83 -14.10
N ALA A 600 2.97 28.18 -14.84
CA ALA A 600 1.71 28.79 -15.25
C ALA A 600 0.79 29.18 -14.07
N SER A 601 0.97 28.53 -12.91
CA SER A 601 0.20 28.79 -11.67
C SER A 601 1.00 29.57 -10.61
N SER A 602 2.25 29.93 -10.90
CA SER A 602 3.18 30.62 -10.00
C SER A 602 3.39 32.07 -10.43
N ASN A 603 3.31 33.00 -9.48
CA ASN A 603 3.44 34.45 -9.68
C ASN A 603 4.85 35.02 -9.43
N VAL A 604 5.78 34.21 -8.91
CA VAL A 604 7.19 34.56 -8.78
C VAL A 604 8.10 33.45 -9.33
N TYR A 605 9.37 33.78 -9.56
CA TYR A 605 10.42 32.81 -9.84
C TYR A 605 11.69 33.15 -9.07
N VAL A 606 12.44 32.12 -8.67
CA VAL A 606 13.68 32.24 -7.89
C VAL A 606 14.82 32.70 -8.80
N THR A 607 15.44 33.83 -8.47
CA THR A 607 16.59 34.39 -9.19
C THR A 607 17.93 34.00 -8.57
N GLY A 608 17.96 33.67 -7.27
CA GLY A 608 19.17 33.25 -6.57
C GLY A 608 18.87 32.60 -5.21
N ARG A 609 19.83 31.84 -4.69
CA ARG A 609 19.80 31.26 -3.35
C ARG A 609 21.20 31.29 -2.74
N THR A 610 21.29 31.66 -1.47
CA THR A 610 22.47 31.46 -0.61
C THR A 610 22.05 30.74 0.68
N SER A 611 23.01 30.10 1.37
CA SER A 611 22.82 29.57 2.72
C SER A 611 23.09 30.59 3.83
N THR A 612 23.51 31.81 3.47
CA THR A 612 23.58 32.94 4.41
C THR A 612 22.16 33.33 4.85
N TYR A 613 21.92 33.45 6.15
CA TYR A 613 20.71 34.05 6.71
C TYR A 613 20.71 35.58 6.56
N ASP A 614 19.53 36.18 6.34
CA ASP A 614 19.29 37.63 6.23
C ASP A 614 20.18 38.38 5.19
N ASP A 615 20.62 37.68 4.13
CA ASP A 615 21.51 38.23 3.11
C ASP A 615 20.73 38.96 2.01
N ALA A 616 20.06 40.03 2.41
CA ALA A 616 19.35 40.93 1.49
C ALA A 616 20.28 41.54 0.42
N GLY A 617 21.57 41.69 0.74
CA GLY A 617 22.60 42.22 -0.17
C GLY A 617 22.83 41.34 -1.40
N PHE A 618 22.90 40.02 -1.20
CA PHE A 618 22.99 39.04 -2.28
C PHE A 618 21.84 39.17 -3.32
N CYS A 619 20.65 39.58 -2.89
CA CYS A 619 19.49 39.74 -3.77
C CYS A 619 19.42 41.07 -4.55
N ASN A 620 20.30 42.04 -4.26
CA ASN A 620 20.43 43.31 -4.99
C ASN A 620 19.14 44.16 -5.06
N GLN A 621 18.33 44.01 -6.12
CA GLN A 621 17.06 44.72 -6.35
C GLN A 621 15.85 43.77 -6.34
N ASP A 622 16.08 42.49 -6.11
CA ASP A 622 15.05 41.46 -6.15
C ASP A 622 14.30 41.40 -4.82
N GLY A 623 13.07 40.88 -4.84
CA GLY A 623 12.43 40.47 -3.60
C GLY A 623 13.22 39.33 -2.96
N TRP A 624 13.15 39.19 -1.64
CA TRP A 624 13.82 38.10 -0.94
C TRP A 624 12.95 37.50 0.16
N THR A 625 13.38 36.35 0.67
CA THR A 625 12.83 35.69 1.85
C THR A 625 13.95 34.90 2.53
N THR A 626 13.92 34.80 3.85
CA THR A 626 14.95 34.13 4.64
C THR A 626 14.33 33.34 5.80
N TRP A 627 15.02 32.29 6.23
CA TRP A 627 14.73 31.57 7.47
C TRP A 627 15.99 30.83 7.94
N GLU A 628 16.11 30.65 9.26
CA GLU A 628 17.12 29.82 9.91
C GLU A 628 16.48 28.95 10.99
N ASN A 629 17.10 27.80 11.26
CA ASN A 629 17.00 27.14 12.57
C ASN A 629 18.29 27.48 13.35
N PRO A 630 18.21 28.11 14.54
CA PRO A 630 19.38 28.45 15.37
C PRO A 630 20.30 27.27 15.71
N ASP A 631 19.76 26.04 15.75
CA ASP A 631 20.53 24.81 16.02
C ASP A 631 21.19 24.25 14.75
N TYR A 632 20.69 24.64 13.56
CA TYR A 632 21.15 24.18 12.25
C TYR A 632 21.41 25.36 11.29
N PRO A 633 22.26 26.34 11.63
CA PRO A 633 22.51 27.51 10.78
C PRO A 633 23.10 27.16 9.41
N ARG A 634 23.73 25.98 9.26
CA ARG A 634 24.19 25.46 7.96
C ARG A 634 23.05 25.14 6.97
N LEU A 635 21.81 25.08 7.46
CA LEU A 635 20.58 24.85 6.68
C LEU A 635 19.71 26.13 6.57
N ALA A 636 20.20 27.27 7.05
CA ALA A 636 19.55 28.56 6.79
C ALA A 636 19.55 28.87 5.28
N TYR A 637 18.70 29.81 4.86
CA TYR A 637 18.69 30.30 3.49
C TYR A 637 18.34 31.78 3.38
N THR A 638 18.83 32.41 2.32
CA THR A 638 18.19 33.59 1.72
C THR A 638 17.91 33.28 0.25
N VAL A 639 16.65 33.45 -0.17
CA VAL A 639 16.15 33.14 -1.51
C VAL A 639 15.64 34.41 -2.16
N CYS A 640 16.24 34.76 -3.29
CA CYS A 640 15.89 35.92 -4.11
C CYS A 640 14.83 35.53 -5.14
N TRP A 641 13.84 36.39 -5.36
CA TRP A 641 12.72 36.16 -6.26
C TRP A 641 12.30 37.43 -7.00
N ARG A 642 11.76 37.25 -8.20
CA ARG A 642 11.08 38.30 -8.97
C ARG A 642 9.65 37.90 -9.31
N PRO A 643 8.71 38.86 -9.42
CA PRO A 643 7.44 38.64 -10.10
C PRO A 643 7.65 38.07 -11.52
N ARG A 644 6.69 37.31 -12.03
CA ARG A 644 6.71 36.74 -13.38
C ARG A 644 5.43 37.02 -14.17
#